data_AF-A0AAE0KXP6-F1
#
_entry.id   AF-A0AAE0KXP6-F1
#
_cell.length_a   1.000
_cell.length_b   1.000
_cell.length_c   1.000
_cell.angle_alpha   90.00
_cell.angle_beta   90.00
_cell.angle_gamma   90.00
#
_symmetry.space_group_name_H-M   'P 1'
#
loop_
_entity.id
_entity.type
_entity.pdbx_description
1 polymer ?
#
loop_
_entity_poly.entity_id
_entity_poly.type
_entity_poly.pdbx_seq_one_letter_code
_entity_poly.pdbx_strand_id
1 'polypeptide(L)'
;MMRLHRAISLVLLPLLLPTKSYAAYYSFDGWGNNLRNPEWGMAGSELLRYPVASAYHDGISNMTGGGRLPDARDISVQLMRVDQISSKRRGTDFITYLGQLFDHDFDLNEHTWHDWGKAGEAAPIPIPVCDAWFDADCDGGKVMEFTRTGYNGSTPPDQPRQQINGITSFLDGSVVYGSSFDWASKLRTFRDGTLLVSDGNLLPWNIGGLPMANDVGREDLMFAAGDKRANVNPAVIALQVLFLRNHNRLAAEYKAANPTWVDEDLFNAARKWNVAQLQAICWYEYLPSLGLAIEAYGGYKEDTNPSIDNFFSTVAYRYGHSEVGDIVKRVDDHGMEIDKGHLLLQEAFFSPQIAMSAGIEPILRGLASGIQWEVDTLYSPSIQHFLFNLNGHGATDLLARNIQRGRDHGTPLYNRCRQHFGLSRKTSFREVSPDEEVAMTLSKIYKGNVDMCDAYVCGLAEEHVMNSGLGELFYASMTNQYTRTRDGDRFYFENPAEDGPGFTAAQISELKATHLRDLILLNTDVKRLPANIFFMTEEDPWIHTPEDDASAPSSPPQEADAPTLGDHSMMLHREGGYQLSWTTGVVDGTEDELEISISVSVPTTGWIGIGFENPAAGGSMYGADMVIGLVDKWGTAFVHDCYSRVPGVPPQKDLDIGGASDVYNIAGTFENGVTTISFSRKFVTEDTQFDLPIAATGDTAVIFSWQGEGSDDIERYHGSCCRGRGTSIEFNTEVEEAAPALDISEVAMTAYEAAAGVNLEYGLMGDSVVITMAYETEGYVAIGIDPSDGGMTNADMYVGRFEGGVPVIEDRYALGTFTPELDSTTQDATLVQASREGGITSFTFVRLLDTLDPDQDNVIEDRTMAVVWAMGSADSFDYHASRGKFNLNFIGGTEELDEDASADYGSDVASADNCTSNCTSGGADVELIDNHAMIMGLTWPLLCVMGVLIARFGRSWRYWLRVHRFIQTVVVSLSFVGQVFAFVYTGGSLETTHGATAIFIICFTTPQAVLGVLSCQKELPDFVFDPESIKRLHRVVGYLLTGFCLWQTYTGMEMYNVSHKYIQLFYAWLVALCVATIFSNDIITVADISKILKASTASAGGDLQSAMMDILRNHLDEEAHAELMEGSEDEEDCTEDLIRAGVITEEEAEEMAIKKKSEKQAKLMKLLSNASRKGNMGVVSERDRTYTRTGVAKLAAQGVKVTIIENNVYDLEELFGDHPGGDAVLTKVNQSHAMTTAP
;
A
#
# COMPACT_ATOMS: atom_id res chain seq x y z
N MET A 1 -27.87 -20.93 -0.20
CA MET A 1 -27.19 -20.85 -1.52
C MET A 1 -25.92 -21.72 -1.63
N MET A 2 -24.99 -21.75 -0.66
CA MET A 2 -23.75 -22.57 -0.78
C MET A 2 -23.95 -24.11 -0.88
N ARG A 3 -25.02 -24.67 -0.32
CA ARG A 3 -25.32 -26.11 -0.50
C ARG A 3 -25.77 -26.47 -1.92
N LEU A 4 -26.32 -25.50 -2.65
CA LEU A 4 -26.68 -25.66 -4.06
C LEU A 4 -25.44 -25.52 -4.95
N HIS A 5 -24.50 -24.63 -4.61
CA HIS A 5 -23.19 -24.53 -5.27
C HIS A 5 -22.38 -25.83 -5.14
N ARG A 6 -22.31 -26.43 -3.94
CA ARG A 6 -21.65 -27.74 -3.72
C ARG A 6 -22.33 -28.91 -4.43
N ALA A 7 -23.66 -28.89 -4.56
CA ALA A 7 -24.41 -29.95 -5.26
C ALA A 7 -24.29 -29.84 -6.79
N ILE A 8 -24.19 -28.62 -7.33
CA ILE A 8 -23.98 -28.34 -8.75
C ILE A 8 -22.58 -28.80 -9.19
N SER A 9 -21.54 -28.54 -8.37
CA SER A 9 -20.17 -29.00 -8.65
C SER A 9 -20.00 -30.53 -8.59
N LEU A 10 -20.81 -31.23 -7.80
CA LEU A 10 -20.75 -32.70 -7.64
C LEU A 10 -21.45 -33.49 -8.75
N VAL A 11 -22.36 -32.87 -9.50
CA VAL A 11 -23.20 -33.59 -10.50
C VAL A 11 -22.90 -33.20 -11.94
N LEU A 12 -22.43 -31.96 -12.21
CA LEU A 12 -22.20 -31.50 -13.60
C LEU A 12 -20.75 -31.68 -14.10
N LEU A 13 -19.76 -31.83 -13.22
CA LEU A 13 -18.36 -31.98 -13.63
C LEU A 13 -17.99 -33.37 -14.23
N PRO A 14 -18.61 -34.52 -13.89
CA PRO A 14 -18.18 -35.82 -14.43
C PRO A 14 -18.71 -36.14 -15.83
N LEU A 15 -19.62 -35.34 -16.40
CA LEU A 15 -20.34 -35.68 -17.65
C LEU A 15 -19.83 -34.96 -18.91
N LEU A 16 -18.74 -34.19 -18.80
CA LEU A 16 -18.15 -33.41 -19.91
C LEU A 16 -16.73 -33.81 -20.32
N LEU A 17 -16.22 -35.00 -19.97
CA LEU A 17 -14.87 -35.42 -20.39
C LEU A 17 -14.89 -36.68 -21.27
N PRO A 18 -14.29 -36.61 -22.46
CA PRO A 18 -13.26 -37.54 -22.85
C PRO A 18 -11.90 -36.86 -22.66
N THR A 19 -10.97 -37.54 -21.97
CA THR A 19 -9.58 -37.16 -21.63
C THR A 19 -9.40 -36.21 -20.43
N LYS A 20 -8.40 -36.50 -19.59
CA LYS A 20 -8.03 -35.75 -18.38
C LYS A 20 -7.70 -34.29 -18.74
N SER A 21 -8.61 -33.35 -18.47
CA SER A 21 -8.32 -31.92 -18.49
C SER A 21 -7.96 -31.49 -17.06
N TYR A 22 -6.68 -31.25 -16.79
CA TYR A 22 -6.22 -30.72 -15.49
C TYR A 22 -6.50 -29.21 -15.40
N ALA A 23 -6.80 -28.69 -14.21
CA ALA A 23 -6.79 -27.25 -13.96
C ALA A 23 -5.36 -26.72 -14.19
N ALA A 24 -5.22 -25.67 -15.01
CA ALA A 24 -3.93 -25.20 -15.52
C ALA A 24 -3.18 -24.23 -14.57
N TYR A 25 -3.85 -23.68 -13.56
CA TYR A 25 -3.31 -22.66 -12.63
C TYR A 25 -3.76 -22.92 -11.18
N TYR A 26 -3.01 -22.41 -10.20
CA TYR A 26 -3.43 -22.37 -8.80
C TYR A 26 -4.75 -21.59 -8.66
N SER A 27 -5.69 -22.12 -7.86
CA SER A 27 -6.74 -21.26 -7.31
C SER A 27 -6.11 -20.27 -6.32
N PHE A 28 -6.73 -19.12 -6.09
CA PHE A 28 -6.19 -18.13 -5.14
C PHE A 28 -6.20 -18.61 -3.70
N ASP A 29 -7.12 -19.51 -3.34
CA ASP A 29 -7.24 -20.07 -2.00
C ASP A 29 -6.50 -21.40 -1.83
N GLY A 30 -5.85 -21.94 -2.86
CA GLY A 30 -5.18 -23.25 -2.84
C GLY A 30 -6.12 -24.46 -2.95
N TRP A 31 -7.44 -24.27 -3.02
CA TRP A 31 -8.42 -25.36 -3.20
C TRP A 31 -8.19 -26.17 -4.48
N GLY A 32 -8.28 -27.50 -4.37
CA GLY A 32 -8.18 -28.41 -5.51
C GLY A 32 -6.76 -28.57 -6.05
N ASN A 33 -5.74 -28.13 -5.31
CA ASN A 33 -4.36 -28.51 -5.60
C ASN A 33 -4.22 -30.04 -5.57
N ASN A 34 -4.57 -30.68 -4.45
CA ASN A 34 -4.67 -32.12 -4.38
C ASN A 34 -6.02 -32.62 -4.92
N LEU A 35 -6.01 -33.56 -5.88
CA LEU A 35 -7.24 -34.04 -6.53
C LEU A 35 -8.08 -34.99 -5.65
N ARG A 36 -7.48 -35.63 -4.65
CA ARG A 36 -8.17 -36.54 -3.72
C ARG A 36 -8.64 -35.84 -2.45
N ASN A 37 -7.86 -34.88 -1.97
CA ASN A 37 -8.14 -34.10 -0.78
C ASN A 37 -8.08 -32.59 -1.13
N PRO A 38 -9.09 -32.05 -1.83
CA PRO A 38 -9.07 -30.68 -2.36
C PRO A 38 -8.84 -29.57 -1.32
N GLU A 39 -9.07 -29.85 -0.04
CA GLU A 39 -8.87 -28.95 1.09
C GLU A 39 -7.43 -28.89 1.63
N TRP A 40 -6.56 -29.82 1.25
CA TRP A 40 -5.18 -29.85 1.74
C TRP A 40 -4.40 -28.62 1.24
N GLY A 41 -3.85 -27.87 2.18
CA GLY A 41 -3.09 -26.65 1.92
C GLY A 41 -3.93 -25.42 1.54
N MET A 42 -5.27 -25.50 1.56
CA MET A 42 -6.14 -24.37 1.26
C MET A 42 -6.09 -23.32 2.39
N ALA A 43 -6.22 -22.04 2.05
CA ALA A 43 -6.37 -20.95 3.01
C ALA A 43 -7.58 -21.18 3.94
N GLY A 44 -7.40 -20.89 5.23
CA GLY A 44 -8.39 -21.14 6.27
C GLY A 44 -8.46 -22.60 6.75
N SER A 45 -7.53 -23.47 6.33
CA SER A 45 -7.41 -24.84 6.85
C SER A 45 -6.67 -24.89 8.19
N GLU A 46 -6.85 -25.98 8.95
CA GLU A 46 -6.13 -26.17 10.21
C GLU A 46 -4.64 -26.41 9.96
N LEU A 47 -3.78 -25.86 10.82
CA LEU A 47 -2.37 -26.24 10.87
C LEU A 47 -2.26 -27.73 11.20
N LEU A 48 -1.37 -28.41 10.49
CA LEU A 48 -1.14 -29.84 10.72
C LEU A 48 -0.44 -30.06 12.06
N ARG A 49 -0.73 -31.18 12.72
CA ARG A 49 -0.05 -31.65 13.94
C ARG A 49 0.81 -32.87 13.62
N TYR A 50 1.80 -32.72 12.74
CA TYR A 50 2.65 -33.81 12.28
C TYR A 50 4.03 -33.31 11.83
N PRO A 51 5.13 -33.91 12.34
CA PRO A 51 5.17 -35.08 13.22
C PRO A 51 4.92 -34.74 14.71
N VAL A 52 4.83 -33.46 15.03
CA VAL A 52 4.71 -32.97 16.41
C VAL A 52 3.25 -32.90 16.84
N ALA A 53 2.89 -33.72 17.83
CA ALA A 53 1.53 -33.75 18.38
C ALA A 53 1.33 -32.60 19.40
N SER A 54 0.07 -32.20 19.63
CA SER A 54 -0.27 -31.22 20.66
C SER A 54 0.07 -31.71 22.08
N ALA A 55 0.49 -30.78 22.94
CA ALA A 55 0.87 -30.99 24.33
C ALA A 55 0.32 -29.88 25.26
N TYR A 56 -0.91 -29.43 25.01
CA TYR A 56 -1.67 -28.64 25.97
C TYR A 56 -1.64 -29.30 27.36
N HIS A 57 -1.55 -28.49 28.41
CA HIS A 57 -1.39 -28.94 29.78
C HIS A 57 -2.54 -29.84 30.26
N ASP A 58 -3.76 -29.52 29.86
CA ASP A 58 -4.98 -30.29 30.11
C ASP A 58 -5.32 -31.26 28.95
N GLY A 59 -4.46 -31.33 27.93
CA GLY A 59 -4.70 -32.06 26.69
C GLY A 59 -5.71 -31.41 25.75
N ILE A 60 -6.23 -30.22 26.06
CA ILE A 60 -7.31 -29.57 25.31
C ILE A 60 -6.91 -28.16 24.88
N SER A 61 -6.67 -27.23 25.82
CA SER A 61 -6.47 -25.82 25.47
C SER A 61 -5.63 -25.02 26.46
N ASN A 62 -5.36 -25.53 27.66
CA ASN A 62 -4.50 -24.85 28.63
C ASN A 62 -3.06 -24.88 28.13
N MET A 63 -2.45 -23.71 27.99
CA MET A 63 -1.11 -23.52 27.40
C MET A 63 -0.07 -24.50 27.95
N THR A 64 0.88 -24.92 27.09
CA THR A 64 1.94 -25.86 27.47
C THR A 64 2.62 -25.44 28.77
N GLY A 65 2.89 -26.42 29.64
CA GLY A 65 3.59 -26.19 30.91
C GLY A 65 2.69 -25.81 32.09
N GLY A 66 1.49 -25.28 31.84
CA GLY A 66 0.49 -25.01 32.89
C GLY A 66 1.02 -24.16 34.06
N GLY A 67 1.79 -23.11 33.75
CA GLY A 67 2.40 -22.22 34.76
C GLY A 67 3.61 -22.78 35.49
N ARG A 68 4.11 -23.97 35.11
CA ARG A 68 5.34 -24.56 35.69
C ARG A 68 6.63 -24.09 35.01
N LEU A 69 6.50 -23.42 33.86
CA LEU A 69 7.61 -22.88 33.09
C LEU A 69 7.92 -21.46 33.58
N PRO A 70 9.19 -20.99 33.47
CA PRO A 70 9.53 -19.60 33.73
C PRO A 70 8.75 -18.63 32.82
N ASP A 71 8.55 -17.40 33.27
CA ASP A 71 7.85 -16.38 32.49
C ASP A 71 8.63 -16.04 31.21
N ALA A 72 7.92 -15.81 30.11
CA ALA A 72 8.57 -15.66 28.80
C ALA A 72 9.52 -14.45 28.72
N ARG A 73 9.16 -13.33 29.36
CA ARG A 73 10.02 -12.15 29.46
C ARG A 73 11.23 -12.38 30.37
N ASP A 74 11.06 -13.10 31.47
CA ASP A 74 12.18 -13.48 32.35
C ASP A 74 13.22 -14.33 31.60
N ILE A 75 12.76 -15.26 30.74
CA ILE A 75 13.64 -16.02 29.86
C ILE A 75 14.37 -15.10 28.88
N SER A 76 13.63 -14.20 28.21
CA SER A 76 14.19 -13.25 27.23
C SER A 76 15.28 -12.37 27.83
N VAL A 77 15.03 -11.75 28.99
CA VAL A 77 15.99 -10.88 29.69
C VAL A 77 17.23 -11.65 30.13
N GLN A 78 17.07 -12.87 30.64
CA GLN A 78 18.22 -13.67 31.10
C GLN A 78 19.10 -14.20 29.96
N LEU A 79 18.56 -14.32 28.74
CA LEU A 79 19.30 -14.74 27.55
C LEU A 79 19.93 -13.57 26.80
N MET A 80 19.79 -12.34 27.29
CA MET A 80 20.38 -11.14 26.68
C MET A 80 21.90 -11.15 26.77
N ARG A 81 22.57 -10.87 25.66
CA ARG A 81 23.96 -10.40 25.60
C ARG A 81 24.04 -9.17 24.70
N VAL A 82 24.94 -8.25 25.04
CA VAL A 82 25.00 -6.90 24.43
C VAL A 82 25.87 -6.86 23.17
N ASP A 83 26.64 -7.91 22.90
CA ASP A 83 27.53 -7.92 21.75
C ASP A 83 26.81 -8.42 20.50
N GLN A 84 26.78 -7.59 19.46
CA GLN A 84 26.36 -7.98 18.11
C GLN A 84 27.23 -9.15 17.64
N ILE A 85 26.60 -10.29 17.34
CA ILE A 85 27.27 -11.45 16.76
C ILE A 85 26.82 -11.57 15.31
N SER A 86 27.65 -11.08 14.39
CA SER A 86 27.45 -11.32 12.96
C SER A 86 27.58 -12.83 12.66
N SER A 87 26.81 -13.30 11.67
CA SER A 87 26.84 -14.70 11.28
C SER A 87 28.26 -15.18 10.93
N LYS A 88 28.71 -16.27 11.57
CA LYS A 88 30.00 -16.91 11.31
C LYS A 88 30.11 -17.47 9.90
N ARG A 89 28.96 -17.75 9.26
CA ARG A 89 28.88 -18.22 7.87
C ARG A 89 28.94 -17.06 6.87
N ARG A 90 28.98 -15.80 7.35
CA ARG A 90 28.93 -14.59 6.52
C ARG A 90 27.70 -14.56 5.60
N GLY A 91 26.58 -15.10 6.08
CA GLY A 91 25.29 -14.97 5.39
C GLY A 91 24.88 -13.51 5.31
N THR A 92 24.29 -13.10 4.20
CA THR A 92 23.80 -11.73 4.03
C THR A 92 22.38 -11.56 4.53
N ASP A 93 21.92 -10.33 4.71
CA ASP A 93 20.55 -10.02 5.11
C ASP A 93 19.49 -10.53 4.09
N PHE A 94 19.88 -10.86 2.86
CA PHE A 94 18.99 -11.57 1.93
C PHE A 94 18.49 -12.89 2.51
N ILE A 95 19.29 -13.64 3.27
CA ILE A 95 18.84 -14.88 3.89
C ILE A 95 17.71 -14.58 4.89
N THR A 96 17.90 -13.61 5.78
CA THR A 96 16.90 -13.16 6.76
C THR A 96 15.58 -12.75 6.11
N TYR A 97 15.61 -11.75 5.23
CA TYR A 97 14.39 -11.10 4.74
C TYR A 97 13.69 -11.90 3.62
N LEU A 98 14.44 -12.70 2.85
CA LEU A 98 13.81 -13.64 1.92
C LEU A 98 13.15 -14.80 2.69
N GLY A 99 13.75 -15.24 3.79
CA GLY A 99 13.12 -16.18 4.70
C GLY A 99 11.81 -15.66 5.27
N GLN A 100 11.77 -14.38 5.65
CA GLN A 100 10.53 -13.72 6.07
C GLN A 100 9.49 -13.64 4.95
N LEU A 101 9.90 -13.34 3.70
CA LEU A 101 8.98 -13.34 2.56
C LEU A 101 8.35 -14.73 2.34
N PHE A 102 9.13 -15.80 2.46
CA PHE A 102 8.61 -17.17 2.32
C PHE A 102 7.71 -17.59 3.49
N ASP A 103 8.02 -17.21 4.73
CA ASP A 103 7.09 -17.37 5.88
C ASP A 103 5.74 -16.72 5.59
N HIS A 104 5.77 -15.50 5.04
CA HIS A 104 4.57 -14.77 4.70
C HIS A 104 3.75 -15.41 3.57
N ASP A 105 4.32 -16.34 2.80
CA ASP A 105 3.61 -17.10 1.76
C ASP A 105 3.16 -18.49 2.24
N PHE A 106 3.75 -19.01 3.32
CA PHE A 106 3.39 -20.30 3.89
C PHE A 106 2.33 -20.21 4.98
N ASP A 107 2.44 -19.26 5.92
CA ASP A 107 1.49 -19.19 7.02
C ASP A 107 1.18 -17.80 7.60
N LEU A 108 -0.05 -17.69 8.11
CA LEU A 108 -0.56 -16.53 8.81
C LEU A 108 -1.53 -16.95 9.93
N ASN A 109 -1.10 -16.79 11.17
CA ASN A 109 -1.85 -17.20 12.35
C ASN A 109 -2.60 -16.04 13.00
N GLU A 110 -3.85 -15.81 12.61
CA GLU A 110 -4.63 -14.64 13.05
C GLU A 110 -5.28 -14.78 14.43
N HIS A 111 -5.57 -13.64 15.07
CA HIS A 111 -6.31 -13.58 16.34
C HIS A 111 -7.83 -13.75 16.18
N THR A 112 -8.38 -13.44 15.01
CA THR A 112 -9.81 -13.50 14.71
C THR A 112 -10.02 -14.05 13.30
N TRP A 113 -10.87 -15.07 13.14
CA TRP A 113 -11.25 -15.61 11.83
C TRP A 113 -12.76 -15.53 11.64
N HIS A 114 -13.20 -14.80 10.62
CA HIS A 114 -14.52 -14.15 10.62
C HIS A 114 -15.76 -15.04 10.36
N ASP A 115 -15.61 -16.31 9.96
CA ASP A 115 -16.77 -17.19 9.70
C ASP A 115 -16.87 -18.44 10.59
N TRP A 116 -15.74 -18.92 11.15
CA TRP A 116 -15.68 -20.21 11.87
C TRP A 116 -14.71 -20.23 13.06
N GLY A 117 -13.84 -19.21 13.19
CA GLY A 117 -12.84 -19.18 14.24
C GLY A 117 -13.38 -18.54 15.51
N LYS A 118 -12.99 -19.08 16.65
CA LYS A 118 -13.13 -18.36 17.91
C LYS A 118 -11.96 -17.39 18.05
N ALA A 119 -12.29 -16.16 18.43
CA ALA A 119 -11.30 -15.14 18.72
C ALA A 119 -10.31 -15.61 19.79
N GLY A 120 -9.09 -15.09 19.71
CA GLY A 120 -8.06 -15.27 20.73
C GLY A 120 -8.52 -14.80 22.10
N GLU A 121 -8.05 -15.51 23.14
CA GLU A 121 -8.22 -15.09 24.53
C GLU A 121 -6.98 -14.29 24.96
N ALA A 122 -7.13 -13.36 25.90
CA ALA A 122 -5.98 -12.68 26.50
C ALA A 122 -5.12 -13.67 27.30
N ALA A 123 -3.81 -13.66 27.06
CA ALA A 123 -2.82 -14.44 27.81
C ALA A 123 -1.56 -13.58 28.02
N PRO A 124 -1.68 -12.45 28.74
CA PRO A 124 -0.64 -11.44 28.87
C PRO A 124 0.64 -12.05 29.47
N ILE A 125 1.79 -11.50 29.07
CA ILE A 125 3.11 -11.95 29.50
C ILE A 125 3.51 -11.14 30.74
N PRO A 126 3.74 -11.77 31.90
CA PRO A 126 4.20 -11.06 33.08
C PRO A 126 5.56 -10.38 32.85
N ILE A 127 5.68 -9.12 33.26
CA ILE A 127 6.96 -8.39 33.24
C ILE A 127 7.64 -8.57 34.62
N PRO A 128 8.92 -9.00 34.66
CA PRO A 128 9.67 -9.08 35.91
C PRO A 128 9.74 -7.72 36.62
N VAL A 129 9.72 -7.73 37.96
CA VAL A 129 9.91 -6.50 38.74
C VAL A 129 11.31 -5.93 38.45
N CYS A 130 11.39 -4.61 38.26
CA CYS A 130 12.63 -3.92 37.87
C CYS A 130 13.17 -4.35 36.49
N ASP A 131 12.31 -4.80 35.57
CA ASP A 131 12.70 -4.94 34.17
C ASP A 131 13.16 -3.58 33.63
N ALA A 132 14.41 -3.50 33.15
CA ALA A 132 15.04 -2.24 32.76
C ALA A 132 14.27 -1.46 31.68
N TRP A 133 13.45 -2.15 30.89
CA TRP A 133 12.75 -1.57 29.74
C TRP A 133 11.26 -1.38 30.01
N PHE A 134 10.61 -2.40 30.60
CA PHE A 134 9.16 -2.41 30.75
C PHE A 134 8.68 -2.15 32.19
N ASP A 135 9.58 -2.14 33.18
CA ASP A 135 9.30 -1.83 34.59
C ASP A 135 10.48 -1.11 35.29
N ALA A 136 11.02 -0.05 34.65
CA ALA A 136 12.20 0.65 35.13
C ALA A 136 12.05 1.22 36.55
N ASP A 137 10.83 1.62 36.93
CA ASP A 137 10.49 2.16 38.26
C ASP A 137 10.31 1.08 39.35
N CYS A 138 10.46 -0.21 39.00
CA CYS A 138 10.28 -1.34 39.92
C CYS A 138 8.88 -1.41 40.57
N ASP A 139 7.82 -0.94 39.89
CA ASP A 139 6.45 -0.91 40.44
C ASP A 139 5.90 -2.33 40.64
N GLY A 140 6.32 -3.27 39.79
CA GLY A 140 5.79 -4.62 39.73
C GLY A 140 4.34 -4.71 39.23
N GLY A 141 3.91 -5.94 38.92
CA GLY A 141 2.53 -6.21 38.44
C GLY A 141 2.24 -5.74 37.01
N LYS A 142 3.22 -5.20 36.29
CA LYS A 142 3.13 -4.86 34.87
C LYS A 142 3.05 -6.13 34.02
N VAL A 143 2.32 -6.04 32.92
CA VAL A 143 2.19 -7.12 31.95
C VAL A 143 2.29 -6.59 30.54
N MET A 144 2.86 -7.39 29.64
CA MET A 144 2.91 -7.13 28.22
C MET A 144 1.71 -7.81 27.53
N GLU A 145 1.04 -7.07 26.65
CA GLU A 145 -0.16 -7.58 25.99
C GLU A 145 0.16 -8.73 25.03
N PHE A 146 -0.58 -9.82 25.18
CA PHE A 146 -0.52 -10.96 24.28
C PHE A 146 -1.91 -11.59 24.17
N THR A 147 -2.36 -11.73 22.93
CA THR A 147 -3.61 -12.40 22.58
C THR A 147 -3.27 -13.76 21.98
N ARG A 148 -3.93 -14.82 22.46
CA ARG A 148 -3.81 -16.17 21.90
C ARG A 148 -4.24 -16.18 20.43
N THR A 149 -3.75 -17.12 19.64
CA THR A 149 -4.16 -17.26 18.24
C THR A 149 -5.59 -17.76 18.18
N GLY A 150 -6.36 -17.29 17.19
CA GLY A 150 -7.67 -17.82 16.87
C GLY A 150 -7.60 -19.30 16.53
N TYR A 151 -8.71 -20.01 16.67
CA TYR A 151 -8.76 -21.45 16.47
C TYR A 151 -10.08 -21.88 15.87
N ASN A 152 -10.11 -23.06 15.27
CA ASN A 152 -11.32 -23.62 14.70
C ASN A 152 -12.37 -23.84 15.80
N GLY A 153 -13.44 -23.03 15.77
CA GLY A 153 -14.53 -23.09 16.73
C GLY A 153 -15.37 -24.37 16.62
N SER A 154 -15.19 -25.14 15.55
CA SER A 154 -15.83 -26.44 15.34
C SER A 154 -15.04 -27.61 15.95
N THR A 155 -13.84 -27.37 16.49
CA THR A 155 -13.07 -28.38 17.23
C THR A 155 -13.92 -28.90 18.40
N PRO A 156 -14.14 -30.23 18.53
CA PRO A 156 -14.86 -30.79 19.67
C PRO A 156 -14.24 -30.36 21.01
N PRO A 157 -15.03 -30.05 22.05
CA PRO A 157 -14.50 -29.53 23.32
C PRO A 157 -13.55 -30.48 24.07
N ASP A 158 -13.58 -31.77 23.75
CA ASP A 158 -12.71 -32.82 24.29
C ASP A 158 -11.45 -33.08 23.45
N GLN A 159 -11.25 -32.32 22.38
CA GLN A 159 -10.08 -32.42 21.50
C GLN A 159 -9.16 -31.20 21.66
N PRO A 160 -7.84 -31.38 21.41
CA PRO A 160 -6.90 -30.28 21.40
C PRO A 160 -7.30 -29.16 20.44
N ARG A 161 -7.18 -27.90 20.89
CA ARG A 161 -7.39 -26.67 20.10
C ARG A 161 -6.54 -26.71 18.82
N GLN A 162 -7.18 -26.42 17.67
CA GLN A 162 -6.52 -26.35 16.36
C GLN A 162 -6.50 -24.94 15.81
N GLN A 163 -5.32 -24.37 15.64
CA GLN A 163 -5.11 -23.08 14.99
C GLN A 163 -5.31 -23.21 13.48
N ILE A 164 -5.73 -22.11 12.89
CA ILE A 164 -6.04 -22.00 11.45
C ILE A 164 -4.89 -21.27 10.78
N ASN A 165 -4.44 -21.77 9.64
CA ASN A 165 -3.61 -21.00 8.72
C ASN A 165 -4.52 -20.11 7.85
N GLY A 166 -4.35 -18.80 7.94
CA GLY A 166 -5.16 -17.83 7.22
C GLY A 166 -4.84 -17.71 5.73
N ILE A 167 -3.71 -18.25 5.28
CA ILE A 167 -3.26 -18.21 3.89
C ILE A 167 -3.01 -19.62 3.34
N THR A 168 -2.71 -19.73 2.05
CA THR A 168 -2.41 -21.03 1.42
C THR A 168 -1.13 -21.62 2.03
N SER A 169 -0.99 -22.94 2.01
CA SER A 169 0.24 -23.62 2.51
C SER A 169 1.29 -23.85 1.42
N PHE A 170 1.05 -23.33 0.22
CA PHE A 170 1.90 -23.52 -0.95
C PHE A 170 2.78 -22.29 -1.12
N LEU A 171 3.96 -22.47 -1.70
CA LEU A 171 4.71 -21.31 -2.20
C LEU A 171 4.15 -20.93 -3.58
N ASP A 172 2.95 -20.36 -3.57
CA ASP A 172 2.15 -20.05 -4.76
C ASP A 172 2.05 -18.55 -5.07
N GLY A 173 2.92 -17.75 -4.43
CA GLY A 173 3.01 -16.31 -4.60
C GLY A 173 1.82 -15.57 -3.98
N SER A 174 1.11 -16.16 -3.01
CA SER A 174 0.04 -15.49 -2.28
C SER A 174 0.51 -14.20 -1.59
N VAL A 175 1.80 -14.06 -1.28
CA VAL A 175 2.39 -12.78 -0.85
C VAL A 175 2.28 -11.65 -1.88
N VAL A 176 2.21 -11.99 -3.17
CA VAL A 176 2.01 -11.03 -4.28
C VAL A 176 0.54 -10.94 -4.69
N TYR A 177 -0.14 -12.09 -4.76
CA TYR A 177 -1.46 -12.22 -5.40
C TYR A 177 -2.64 -12.30 -4.42
N GLY A 178 -2.38 -12.52 -3.14
CA GLY A 178 -3.40 -12.77 -2.12
C GLY A 178 -3.91 -14.20 -2.09
N SER A 179 -4.45 -14.60 -0.94
CA SER A 179 -5.00 -15.94 -0.66
C SER A 179 -6.51 -16.07 -0.97
N SER A 180 -7.09 -15.13 -1.72
CA SER A 180 -8.49 -15.22 -2.18
C SER A 180 -8.71 -14.39 -3.43
N PHE A 181 -9.75 -14.74 -4.20
CA PHE A 181 -10.10 -13.97 -5.41
C PHE A 181 -10.51 -12.53 -5.10
N ASP A 182 -11.24 -12.27 -4.00
CA ASP A 182 -11.60 -10.90 -3.60
C ASP A 182 -10.36 -10.06 -3.33
N TRP A 183 -9.39 -10.63 -2.60
CA TRP A 183 -8.12 -9.99 -2.33
C TRP A 183 -7.33 -9.70 -3.61
N ALA A 184 -7.14 -10.72 -4.45
CA ALA A 184 -6.44 -10.61 -5.72
C ALA A 184 -7.08 -9.56 -6.66
N SER A 185 -8.42 -9.47 -6.67
CA SER A 185 -9.13 -8.52 -7.51
C SER A 185 -8.82 -7.06 -7.15
N LYS A 186 -8.53 -6.77 -5.88
CA LYS A 186 -8.18 -5.43 -5.41
C LYS A 186 -6.73 -5.04 -5.71
N LEU A 187 -5.92 -5.98 -6.20
CA LEU A 187 -4.52 -5.77 -6.57
C LEU A 187 -4.31 -5.71 -8.09
N ARG A 188 -5.36 -5.96 -8.89
CA ARG A 188 -5.28 -6.07 -10.35
C ARG A 188 -5.80 -4.83 -11.06
N THR A 189 -5.21 -4.51 -12.21
CA THR A 189 -5.75 -3.49 -13.13
C THR A 189 -6.91 -4.01 -13.98
N PHE A 190 -7.02 -5.33 -14.12
CA PHE A 190 -7.86 -6.03 -15.11
C PHE A 190 -7.62 -5.55 -16.55
N ARG A 191 -6.40 -5.07 -16.81
CA ARG A 191 -5.95 -4.62 -18.11
C ARG A 191 -4.55 -5.14 -18.40
N ASP A 192 -4.41 -5.77 -19.57
CA ASP A 192 -3.14 -6.28 -20.09
C ASP A 192 -2.42 -7.26 -19.14
N GLY A 193 -3.16 -7.87 -18.21
CA GLY A 193 -2.68 -8.87 -17.27
C GLY A 193 -1.88 -8.33 -16.09
N THR A 194 -1.97 -7.04 -15.78
CA THR A 194 -1.07 -6.37 -14.82
C THR A 194 -1.65 -6.19 -13.40
N LEU A 195 -0.76 -6.06 -12.42
CA LEU A 195 -1.05 -5.62 -11.06
C LEU A 195 -1.01 -4.09 -10.97
N LEU A 196 -1.80 -3.53 -10.05
CA LEU A 196 -1.82 -2.12 -9.70
C LEU A 196 -0.47 -1.70 -9.13
N VAL A 197 -0.05 -0.48 -9.42
CA VAL A 197 1.17 0.14 -8.89
C VAL A 197 0.87 1.57 -8.47
N SER A 198 1.65 2.09 -7.52
CA SER A 198 1.68 3.52 -7.20
C SER A 198 2.87 4.20 -7.89
N ASP A 199 3.04 5.50 -7.64
CA ASP A 199 4.15 6.29 -8.17
C ASP A 199 5.50 5.65 -7.82
N GLY A 200 6.47 5.73 -8.73
CA GLY A 200 7.76 5.04 -8.60
C GLY A 200 7.69 3.52 -8.86
N ASN A 201 6.59 3.02 -9.44
CA ASN A 201 6.40 1.59 -9.73
C ASN A 201 6.51 0.75 -8.44
N LEU A 202 5.92 1.26 -7.36
CA LEU A 202 5.85 0.65 -6.04
C LEU A 202 4.51 -0.08 -5.84
N LEU A 203 4.34 -0.73 -4.69
CA LEU A 203 3.07 -1.35 -4.30
C LEU A 203 1.93 -0.31 -4.34
N PRO A 204 0.70 -0.70 -4.71
CA PRO A 204 -0.43 0.22 -4.74
C PRO A 204 -0.80 0.68 -3.32
N TRP A 205 -1.32 1.90 -3.19
CA TRP A 205 -1.90 2.35 -1.93
C TRP A 205 -3.16 1.58 -1.57
N ASN A 206 -3.38 1.33 -0.28
CA ASN A 206 -4.54 0.58 0.20
C ASN A 206 -5.87 1.37 0.20
N ILE A 207 -6.21 1.97 -0.94
CA ILE A 207 -7.47 2.70 -1.17
C ILE A 207 -8.66 1.73 -1.20
N GLY A 208 -8.42 0.47 -1.60
CA GLY A 208 -9.43 -0.60 -1.67
C GLY A 208 -9.86 -1.17 -0.32
N GLY A 209 -9.29 -0.70 0.79
CA GLY A 209 -9.69 -1.09 2.15
C GLY A 209 -9.38 -2.56 2.48
N LEU A 210 -8.24 -3.08 2.02
CA LEU A 210 -7.72 -4.37 2.50
C LEU A 210 -7.34 -4.25 3.99
N PRO A 211 -7.49 -5.30 4.81
CA PRO A 211 -7.13 -5.28 6.22
C PRO A 211 -5.61 -5.43 6.42
N MET A 212 -4.84 -4.49 5.88
CA MET A 212 -3.39 -4.44 6.02
C MET A 212 -3.00 -4.22 7.48
N ALA A 213 -1.96 -4.91 7.95
CA ALA A 213 -1.47 -4.79 9.31
C ALA A 213 -0.83 -3.41 9.54
N ASN A 214 -1.04 -2.88 10.75
CA ASN A 214 -0.53 -1.59 11.20
C ASN A 214 -0.43 -1.62 12.73
N ASP A 215 0.43 -2.52 13.24
CA ASP A 215 0.45 -2.85 14.66
C ASP A 215 1.03 -1.71 15.53
N VAL A 216 1.71 -0.73 14.90
CA VAL A 216 2.15 0.53 15.53
C VAL A 216 1.07 1.60 15.55
N GLY A 217 -0.05 1.41 14.83
CA GLY A 217 -1.16 2.35 14.79
C GLY A 217 -0.86 3.67 14.06
N ARG A 218 -0.02 3.67 13.02
CA ARG A 218 0.25 4.87 12.21
C ARG A 218 -1.03 5.38 11.53
N GLU A 219 -1.19 6.69 11.44
CA GLU A 219 -2.32 7.30 10.70
C GLU A 219 -2.10 7.24 9.17
N ASP A 220 -0.86 6.99 8.77
CA ASP A 220 -0.44 6.86 7.38
C ASP A 220 -1.20 5.77 6.62
N LEU A 221 -1.42 6.01 5.32
CA LEU A 221 -1.96 4.99 4.43
C LEU A 221 -0.92 3.89 4.20
N MET A 222 -1.32 2.64 4.40
CA MET A 222 -0.46 1.47 4.13
C MET A 222 -0.45 1.11 2.64
N PHE A 223 0.62 0.47 2.15
CA PHE A 223 0.56 -0.21 0.86
C PHE A 223 -0.37 -1.43 0.92
N ALA A 224 -1.04 -1.72 -0.19
CA ALA A 224 -1.78 -2.93 -0.44
C ALA A 224 -0.89 -3.95 -1.16
N ALA A 225 -0.89 -5.19 -0.68
CA ALA A 225 -0.18 -6.30 -1.28
C ALA A 225 -0.89 -7.63 -1.02
N GLY A 226 -0.34 -8.76 -1.46
CA GLY A 226 -0.98 -10.07 -1.32
C GLY A 226 -1.05 -10.57 0.13
N ASP A 227 -0.02 -10.32 0.94
CA ASP A 227 -0.02 -10.60 2.38
C ASP A 227 -0.19 -9.32 3.21
N LYS A 228 -1.01 -9.38 4.25
CA LYS A 228 -1.36 -8.21 5.07
C LYS A 228 -0.17 -7.61 5.84
N ARG A 229 0.91 -8.38 6.06
CA ARG A 229 2.12 -7.96 6.78
C ARG A 229 3.16 -7.32 5.85
N ALA A 230 2.82 -7.02 4.60
CA ALA A 230 3.74 -6.44 3.62
C ALA A 230 4.46 -5.18 4.11
N ASN A 231 3.78 -4.36 4.92
CA ASN A 231 4.32 -3.11 5.44
C ASN A 231 5.21 -3.29 6.67
N VAL A 232 5.40 -4.51 7.20
CA VAL A 232 6.04 -4.71 8.50
C VAL A 232 7.42 -4.05 8.57
N ASN A 233 8.26 -4.16 7.54
CA ASN A 233 9.53 -3.45 7.43
C ASN A 233 9.87 -3.14 5.96
N PRO A 234 10.79 -2.19 5.68
CA PRO A 234 11.13 -1.78 4.32
C PRO A 234 11.78 -2.86 3.45
N ALA A 235 12.48 -3.83 4.05
CA ALA A 235 13.10 -4.93 3.30
C ALA A 235 12.03 -5.88 2.70
N VAL A 236 10.98 -6.20 3.45
CA VAL A 236 9.83 -6.96 2.94
C VAL A 236 9.10 -6.19 1.84
N ILE A 237 8.91 -4.87 2.00
CA ILE A 237 8.34 -4.01 0.96
C ILE A 237 9.18 -4.12 -0.32
N ALA A 238 10.51 -3.97 -0.24
CA ALA A 238 11.40 -4.03 -1.39
C ALA A 238 11.30 -5.36 -2.15
N LEU A 239 11.26 -6.49 -1.43
CA LEU A 239 11.10 -7.81 -2.02
C LEU A 239 9.72 -8.00 -2.66
N GLN A 240 8.64 -7.50 -2.06
CA GLN A 240 7.31 -7.59 -2.67
C GLN A 240 7.17 -6.71 -3.92
N VAL A 241 7.73 -5.50 -3.90
CA VAL A 241 7.80 -4.65 -5.09
C VAL A 241 8.58 -5.37 -6.20
N LEU A 242 9.70 -6.01 -5.90
CA LEU A 242 10.49 -6.77 -6.88
C LEU A 242 9.63 -7.82 -7.62
N PHE A 243 8.90 -8.65 -6.89
CA PHE A 243 8.06 -9.70 -7.51
C PHE A 243 6.80 -9.13 -8.20
N LEU A 244 6.28 -7.99 -7.74
CA LEU A 244 5.23 -7.25 -8.45
C LEU A 244 5.73 -6.72 -9.79
N ARG A 245 6.92 -6.08 -9.81
CA ARG A 245 7.54 -5.54 -11.03
C ARG A 245 7.82 -6.66 -12.02
N ASN A 246 8.31 -7.80 -11.53
CA ASN A 246 8.54 -8.99 -12.33
C ASN A 246 7.26 -9.54 -12.97
N HIS A 247 6.14 -9.57 -12.24
CA HIS A 247 4.85 -9.96 -12.82
C HIS A 247 4.43 -9.03 -13.96
N ASN A 248 4.52 -7.71 -13.76
CA ASN A 248 4.12 -6.73 -14.78
C ASN A 248 5.03 -6.78 -16.02
N ARG A 249 6.34 -6.98 -15.83
CA ARG A 249 7.30 -7.23 -16.94
C ARG A 249 6.90 -8.48 -17.74
N LEU A 250 6.66 -9.60 -17.05
CA LEU A 250 6.23 -10.86 -17.68
C LEU A 250 4.90 -10.70 -18.42
N ALA A 251 3.91 -10.01 -17.85
CA ALA A 251 2.63 -9.75 -18.51
C ALA A 251 2.81 -8.96 -19.82
N ALA A 252 3.69 -7.95 -19.82
CA ALA A 252 4.03 -7.19 -21.02
C ALA A 252 4.73 -8.06 -22.09
N GLU A 253 5.67 -8.92 -21.69
CA GLU A 253 6.34 -9.86 -22.59
C GLU A 253 5.36 -10.86 -23.21
N TYR A 254 4.46 -11.44 -22.40
CA TYR A 254 3.40 -12.32 -22.90
C TYR A 254 2.43 -11.59 -23.82
N LYS A 255 2.12 -10.31 -23.56
CA LYS A 255 1.27 -9.49 -24.43
C LYS A 255 1.93 -9.23 -25.78
N ALA A 256 3.22 -8.92 -25.79
CA ALA A 256 3.98 -8.72 -27.01
C ALA A 256 4.08 -10.02 -27.84
N ALA A 257 4.34 -11.15 -27.18
CA ALA A 257 4.42 -12.46 -27.83
C ALA A 257 3.06 -13.00 -28.27
N ASN A 258 1.98 -12.66 -27.56
CA ASN A 258 0.62 -13.13 -27.81
C ASN A 258 -0.38 -11.97 -27.83
N PRO A 259 -0.41 -11.13 -28.89
CA PRO A 259 -1.23 -9.91 -28.92
C PRO A 259 -2.73 -10.14 -28.74
N THR A 260 -3.23 -11.34 -29.10
CA THR A 260 -4.63 -11.74 -29.03
C THR A 260 -5.06 -12.29 -27.67
N TRP A 261 -4.13 -12.54 -26.74
CA TRP A 261 -4.49 -12.99 -25.39
C TRP A 261 -5.25 -11.90 -24.64
N VAL A 262 -6.26 -12.32 -23.87
CA VAL A 262 -7.06 -11.43 -23.02
C VAL A 262 -6.36 -11.22 -21.68
N ASP A 263 -6.82 -10.24 -20.89
CA ASP A 263 -6.26 -9.91 -19.56
C ASP A 263 -6.02 -11.14 -18.68
N GLU A 264 -7.02 -12.02 -18.58
CA GLU A 264 -6.95 -13.19 -17.71
C GLU A 264 -5.91 -14.24 -18.18
N ASP A 265 -5.73 -14.38 -19.50
CA ASP A 265 -4.69 -15.28 -20.05
C ASP A 265 -3.29 -14.75 -19.72
N LEU A 266 -3.09 -13.44 -19.89
CA LEU A 266 -1.84 -12.75 -19.60
C LEU A 266 -1.50 -12.79 -18.11
N PHE A 267 -2.47 -12.45 -17.26
CA PHE A 267 -2.33 -12.46 -15.81
C PHE A 267 -1.94 -13.85 -15.31
N ASN A 268 -2.65 -14.90 -15.74
CA ASN A 268 -2.36 -16.26 -15.27
C ASN A 268 -1.04 -16.81 -15.81
N ALA A 269 -0.66 -16.47 -17.05
CA ALA A 269 0.65 -16.84 -17.59
C ALA A 269 1.79 -16.15 -16.84
N ALA A 270 1.67 -14.85 -16.60
CA ALA A 270 2.65 -14.07 -15.82
C ALA A 270 2.73 -14.55 -14.37
N ARG A 271 1.58 -14.78 -13.71
CA ARG A 271 1.50 -15.34 -12.35
C ARG A 271 2.17 -16.71 -12.28
N LYS A 272 1.83 -17.63 -13.19
CA LYS A 272 2.40 -18.98 -13.20
C LYS A 272 3.93 -18.96 -13.33
N TRP A 273 4.48 -18.12 -14.20
CA TRP A 273 5.94 -18.02 -14.36
C TRP A 273 6.62 -17.34 -13.16
N ASN A 274 6.04 -16.26 -12.63
CA ASN A 274 6.58 -15.55 -11.47
C ASN A 274 6.61 -16.46 -10.22
N VAL A 275 5.54 -17.23 -9.99
CA VAL A 275 5.48 -18.23 -8.91
C VAL A 275 6.54 -19.31 -9.10
N ALA A 276 6.75 -19.78 -10.32
CA ALA A 276 7.78 -20.77 -10.61
C ALA A 276 9.20 -20.25 -10.32
N GLN A 277 9.46 -18.96 -10.60
CA GLN A 277 10.73 -18.31 -10.23
C GLN A 277 10.88 -18.19 -8.71
N LEU A 278 9.81 -17.81 -7.99
CA LEU A 278 9.79 -17.78 -6.52
C LEU A 278 10.11 -19.16 -5.93
N GLN A 279 9.52 -20.24 -6.49
CA GLN A 279 9.82 -21.63 -6.11
C GLN A 279 11.25 -22.05 -6.44
N ALA A 280 11.76 -21.71 -7.62
CA ALA A 280 13.13 -22.03 -7.99
C ALA A 280 14.12 -21.38 -7.01
N ILE A 281 13.96 -20.08 -6.72
CA ILE A 281 14.80 -19.34 -5.77
C ILE A 281 14.74 -19.97 -4.38
N CYS A 282 13.54 -20.31 -3.90
CA CYS A 282 13.37 -20.92 -2.59
C CYS A 282 14.16 -22.24 -2.45
N TRP A 283 13.93 -23.20 -3.36
CA TRP A 283 14.52 -24.55 -3.24
C TRP A 283 15.97 -24.63 -3.70
N TYR A 284 16.42 -23.77 -4.61
CA TYR A 284 17.76 -23.86 -5.22
C TYR A 284 18.75 -22.79 -4.78
N GLU A 285 18.31 -21.73 -4.10
CA GLU A 285 19.20 -20.71 -3.57
C GLU A 285 19.05 -20.53 -2.06
N TYR A 286 17.84 -20.27 -1.57
CA TYR A 286 17.60 -19.99 -0.15
C TYR A 286 17.79 -21.21 0.77
N LEU A 287 17.17 -22.35 0.47
CA LEU A 287 17.36 -23.54 1.32
C LEU A 287 18.84 -23.99 1.36
N PRO A 288 19.57 -24.01 0.22
CA PRO A 288 21.01 -24.23 0.24
C PRO A 288 21.79 -23.18 1.04
N SER A 289 21.41 -21.89 1.01
CA SER A 289 22.08 -20.86 1.81
C SER A 289 21.88 -21.05 3.32
N LEU A 290 20.78 -21.65 3.75
CA LEU A 290 20.61 -22.13 5.13
C LEU A 290 21.40 -23.41 5.46
N GLY A 291 22.01 -24.04 4.46
CA GLY A 291 22.66 -25.35 4.58
C GLY A 291 21.67 -26.52 4.66
N LEU A 292 20.40 -26.32 4.29
CA LEU A 292 19.39 -27.36 4.23
C LEU A 292 19.56 -28.17 2.93
N ALA A 293 19.85 -29.46 3.08
CA ALA A 293 20.00 -30.38 1.97
C ALA A 293 18.69 -31.15 1.77
N ILE A 294 17.85 -30.68 0.84
CA ILE A 294 16.64 -31.40 0.45
C ILE A 294 16.96 -32.37 -0.69
N GLU A 295 16.46 -33.60 -0.60
CA GLU A 295 16.62 -34.60 -1.65
C GLU A 295 16.11 -34.09 -3.00
N ALA A 296 16.72 -34.54 -4.10
CA ALA A 296 16.29 -34.19 -5.45
C ALA A 296 14.80 -34.49 -5.65
N TYR A 297 14.10 -33.63 -6.40
CA TYR A 297 12.68 -33.77 -6.62
C TYR A 297 12.36 -35.10 -7.33
N GLY A 298 11.52 -35.92 -6.70
CA GLY A 298 11.11 -37.24 -7.19
C GLY A 298 9.78 -37.26 -7.94
N GLY A 299 9.19 -36.09 -8.20
CA GLY A 299 7.84 -35.95 -8.76
C GLY A 299 6.75 -35.72 -7.71
N TYR A 300 5.59 -35.29 -8.18
CA TYR A 300 4.41 -35.02 -7.34
C TYR A 300 3.87 -36.30 -6.68
N LYS A 301 3.62 -36.23 -5.37
CA LYS A 301 3.12 -37.31 -4.52
C LYS A 301 1.72 -36.96 -4.00
N GLU A 302 0.70 -37.53 -4.64
CA GLU A 302 -0.72 -37.28 -4.32
C GLU A 302 -1.14 -37.65 -2.88
N ASP A 303 -0.38 -38.49 -2.19
CA ASP A 303 -0.62 -38.95 -0.81
C ASP A 303 0.15 -38.13 0.25
N THR A 304 0.97 -37.17 -0.19
CA THR A 304 1.68 -36.25 0.71
C THR A 304 0.79 -35.05 1.03
N ASN A 305 0.56 -34.79 2.31
CA ASN A 305 -0.19 -33.63 2.77
C ASN A 305 0.75 -32.41 2.87
N PRO A 306 0.56 -31.35 2.04
CA PRO A 306 1.41 -30.16 2.01
C PRO A 306 1.06 -29.10 3.08
N SER A 307 -0.04 -29.26 3.85
CA SER A 307 -0.44 -28.27 4.87
C SER A 307 0.72 -27.92 5.81
N ILE A 308 0.81 -26.65 6.22
CA ILE A 308 1.83 -26.22 7.16
C ILE A 308 1.65 -26.89 8.53
N ASP A 309 2.72 -27.44 9.08
CA ASP A 309 2.77 -27.99 10.43
C ASP A 309 2.85 -26.89 11.47
N ASN A 310 2.16 -27.12 12.59
CA ASN A 310 2.06 -26.16 13.68
C ASN A 310 3.41 -25.89 14.36
N PHE A 311 4.26 -26.91 14.53
CA PHE A 311 5.60 -26.71 15.10
C PHE A 311 6.50 -25.94 14.13
N PHE A 312 6.39 -26.19 12.82
CA PHE A 312 7.09 -25.41 11.80
C PHE A 312 6.72 -23.91 11.89
N SER A 313 5.45 -23.56 11.71
CA SER A 313 4.95 -22.18 11.70
C SER A 313 5.16 -21.44 13.04
N THR A 314 5.01 -22.15 14.16
CA THR A 314 4.97 -21.51 15.47
C THR A 314 6.33 -21.45 16.16
N VAL A 315 7.23 -22.38 15.84
CA VAL A 315 8.48 -22.56 16.59
C VAL A 315 9.68 -22.59 15.65
N ALA A 316 9.75 -23.56 14.75
CA ALA A 316 10.99 -23.78 13.99
C ALA A 316 11.27 -22.65 13.00
N TYR A 317 10.27 -22.22 12.23
CA TYR A 317 10.50 -21.25 11.16
C TYR A 317 10.72 -19.82 11.67
N ARG A 318 10.47 -19.59 12.96
CA ARG A 318 10.78 -18.35 13.67
C ARG A 318 12.25 -18.22 14.05
N TYR A 319 13.11 -19.14 13.64
CA TYR A 319 14.56 -19.02 13.86
C TYR A 319 15.11 -17.73 13.22
N GLY A 320 14.54 -17.32 12.08
CA GLY A 320 15.00 -16.14 11.32
C GLY A 320 14.86 -14.82 12.09
N HIS A 321 14.06 -14.77 13.16
CA HIS A 321 14.04 -13.59 14.02
C HIS A 321 15.37 -13.33 14.75
N SER A 322 16.21 -14.35 14.96
CA SER A 322 17.54 -14.19 15.53
C SER A 322 18.56 -13.66 14.49
N GLU A 323 18.27 -13.82 13.19
CA GLU A 323 19.11 -13.31 12.10
C GLU A 323 18.93 -11.79 11.87
N VAL A 324 17.88 -11.19 12.45
CA VAL A 324 17.52 -9.78 12.27
C VAL A 324 18.45 -8.89 13.10
N GLY A 325 19.15 -7.98 12.43
CA GLY A 325 19.91 -6.91 13.07
C GLY A 325 19.12 -5.62 13.27
N ASP A 326 19.73 -4.65 13.96
CA ASP A 326 19.10 -3.35 14.23
C ASP A 326 19.05 -2.41 13.03
N ILE A 327 19.94 -2.60 12.05
CA ILE A 327 20.10 -1.68 10.92
C ILE A 327 19.65 -2.33 9.61
N VAL A 328 18.75 -1.67 8.89
CA VAL A 328 18.46 -1.98 7.48
C VAL A 328 19.32 -1.04 6.63
N LYS A 329 20.37 -1.60 6.01
CA LYS A 329 21.29 -0.82 5.19
C LYS A 329 20.63 -0.28 3.93
N ARG A 330 20.98 0.95 3.55
CA ARG A 330 20.66 1.56 2.27
C ARG A 330 21.96 2.04 1.65
N VAL A 331 22.35 1.45 0.53
CA VAL A 331 23.64 1.75 -0.12
C VAL A 331 23.46 2.15 -1.57
N ASP A 332 24.38 2.96 -2.10
CA ASP A 332 24.44 3.47 -3.46
C ASP A 332 25.08 2.45 -4.45
N ASP A 333 25.37 2.87 -5.70
CA ASP A 333 25.97 2.01 -6.74
C ASP A 333 27.49 1.77 -6.55
N HIS A 334 28.08 2.36 -5.51
CA HIS A 334 29.47 2.19 -5.10
C HIS A 334 29.63 1.42 -3.78
N GLY A 335 28.54 1.23 -3.02
CA GLY A 335 28.50 0.45 -1.79
C GLY A 335 28.50 1.31 -0.55
N MET A 336 28.44 2.61 -0.76
CA MET A 336 28.44 3.63 0.25
C MET A 336 27.02 3.85 0.72
N GLU A 337 26.89 4.28 1.97
CA GLU A 337 25.61 4.75 2.49
C GLU A 337 25.07 5.89 1.62
N ILE A 338 23.75 5.86 1.33
CA ILE A 338 23.10 6.95 0.60
C ILE A 338 22.93 8.17 1.53
N ASP A 339 22.77 9.37 0.98
CA ASP A 339 22.60 10.63 1.76
C ASP A 339 21.45 10.59 2.78
N LYS A 340 20.43 9.75 2.53
CA LYS A 340 19.31 9.55 3.45
C LYS A 340 19.65 8.66 4.65
N GLY A 341 20.85 8.11 4.70
CA GLY A 341 21.40 7.27 5.75
C GLY A 341 20.99 5.79 5.68
N HIS A 342 21.41 4.98 6.65
CA HIS A 342 20.82 3.68 6.97
C HIS A 342 19.52 3.85 7.76
N LEU A 343 18.81 2.75 8.06
CA LEU A 343 17.57 2.78 8.83
C LEU A 343 17.72 1.99 10.12
N LEU A 344 17.34 2.59 11.25
CA LEU A 344 17.14 1.84 12.47
C LEU A 344 15.80 1.11 12.39
N LEU A 345 15.82 -0.22 12.52
CA LEU A 345 14.68 -1.09 12.29
C LEU A 345 13.49 -0.72 13.19
N GLN A 346 13.76 -0.36 14.45
CA GLN A 346 12.71 0.01 15.42
C GLN A 346 11.87 1.22 14.95
N GLU A 347 12.45 2.12 14.17
CA GLU A 347 11.79 3.32 13.64
C GLU A 347 11.14 3.07 12.27
N ALA A 348 11.58 2.01 11.59
CA ALA A 348 11.18 1.68 10.23
C ALA A 348 9.94 0.77 10.15
N PHE A 349 9.43 0.25 11.27
CA PHE A 349 8.24 -0.61 11.27
C PHE A 349 6.99 0.12 10.75
N PHE A 350 6.29 -0.52 9.79
CA PHE A 350 5.05 0.00 9.18
C PHE A 350 5.17 1.40 8.56
N SER A 351 6.35 1.77 8.06
CA SER A 351 6.64 3.08 7.49
C SER A 351 6.83 3.02 5.96
N PRO A 352 5.75 2.88 5.15
CA PRO A 352 5.85 2.75 3.69
C PRO A 352 6.52 3.94 3.00
N GLN A 353 6.46 5.14 3.58
CA GLN A 353 7.09 6.37 3.09
C GLN A 353 8.60 6.24 2.97
N ILE A 354 9.23 5.41 3.81
CA ILE A 354 10.67 5.18 3.78
C ILE A 354 11.07 4.55 2.44
N ALA A 355 10.30 3.57 1.95
CA ALA A 355 10.53 2.95 0.63
C ALA A 355 10.27 3.93 -0.53
N MET A 356 9.38 4.92 -0.34
CA MET A 356 9.15 5.97 -1.34
C MET A 356 10.30 6.97 -1.41
N SER A 357 10.96 7.23 -0.28
CA SER A 357 11.94 8.30 -0.18
C SER A 357 13.18 8.06 -1.06
N ALA A 358 13.61 6.81 -1.23
CA ALA A 358 14.85 6.47 -1.96
C ALA A 358 14.68 5.34 -2.98
N GLY A 359 13.45 4.86 -3.19
CA GLY A 359 13.19 3.64 -3.96
C GLY A 359 13.56 2.37 -3.19
N ILE A 360 13.55 1.24 -3.90
CA ILE A 360 13.84 -0.09 -3.33
C ILE A 360 15.29 -0.53 -3.61
N GLU A 361 15.94 0.10 -4.57
CA GLU A 361 17.26 -0.23 -5.08
C GLU A 361 18.34 -0.12 -4.00
N PRO A 362 18.39 0.95 -3.18
CA PRO A 362 19.37 1.02 -2.10
C PRO A 362 19.19 -0.04 -1.03
N ILE A 363 17.94 -0.43 -0.76
CA ILE A 363 17.61 -1.48 0.21
C ILE A 363 18.08 -2.83 -0.35
N LEU A 364 17.77 -3.15 -1.62
CA LEU A 364 18.19 -4.41 -2.24
C LEU A 364 19.71 -4.57 -2.31
N ARG A 365 20.46 -3.50 -2.59
CA ARG A 365 21.93 -3.52 -2.48
C ARG A 365 22.39 -3.68 -1.02
N GLY A 366 21.71 -3.02 -0.08
CA GLY A 366 21.97 -3.14 1.35
C GLY A 366 21.78 -4.57 1.87
N LEU A 367 20.75 -5.27 1.38
CA LEU A 367 20.52 -6.69 1.70
C LEU A 367 21.63 -7.61 1.18
N ALA A 368 22.30 -7.26 0.08
CA ALA A 368 23.45 -7.98 -0.44
C ALA A 368 24.76 -7.66 0.29
N SER A 369 24.87 -6.51 0.96
CA SER A 369 26.09 -6.03 1.63
C SER A 369 26.02 -6.03 3.16
N GLY A 370 24.85 -6.25 3.74
CA GLY A 370 24.66 -6.46 5.18
C GLY A 370 24.90 -7.92 5.55
N ILE A 371 25.70 -8.17 6.59
CA ILE A 371 25.85 -9.51 7.17
C ILE A 371 24.76 -9.68 8.22
N GLN A 372 23.93 -10.71 8.06
CA GLN A 372 22.89 -11.03 9.02
C GLN A 372 23.47 -11.37 10.40
N TRP A 373 22.65 -11.28 11.44
CA TRP A 373 23.04 -11.77 12.77
C TRP A 373 23.09 -13.31 12.80
N GLU A 374 23.82 -13.87 13.76
CA GLU A 374 23.91 -15.31 13.94
C GLU A 374 22.58 -15.91 14.42
N VAL A 375 22.25 -17.13 13.97
CA VAL A 375 21.10 -17.87 14.51
C VAL A 375 21.48 -18.43 15.88
N ASP A 376 21.11 -17.76 16.95
CA ASP A 376 21.36 -18.21 18.32
C ASP A 376 20.26 -17.71 19.29
N THR A 377 20.56 -17.67 20.59
CA THR A 377 19.58 -17.21 21.59
C THR A 377 19.54 -15.67 21.74
N LEU A 378 20.33 -14.93 20.96
CA LEU A 378 20.43 -13.48 21.01
C LEU A 378 19.50 -12.83 19.98
N TYR A 379 19.00 -11.66 20.37
CA TYR A 379 18.07 -10.84 19.60
C TYR A 379 18.59 -9.42 19.57
N SER A 380 18.38 -8.73 18.47
CA SER A 380 18.66 -7.30 18.40
C SER A 380 17.70 -6.54 19.33
N PRO A 381 18.17 -5.46 20.01
CA PRO A 381 17.31 -4.59 20.81
C PRO A 381 16.04 -4.12 20.08
N SER A 382 16.13 -3.82 18.78
CA SER A 382 15.00 -3.36 17.96
C SER A 382 13.78 -4.29 18.00
N ILE A 383 14.00 -5.60 18.12
CA ILE A 383 12.92 -6.60 18.18
C ILE A 383 12.74 -7.24 19.57
N GLN A 384 13.73 -7.11 20.47
CA GLN A 384 13.63 -7.63 21.84
C GLN A 384 12.97 -6.63 22.80
N HIS A 385 13.15 -5.33 22.58
CA HIS A 385 12.69 -4.28 23.50
C HIS A 385 11.78 -3.27 22.83
N PHE A 386 11.97 -3.04 21.53
CA PHE A 386 11.30 -1.96 20.80
C PHE A 386 10.38 -2.45 19.69
N LEU A 387 10.00 -3.74 19.71
CA LEU A 387 9.13 -4.28 18.67
C LEU A 387 7.82 -3.48 18.66
N PHE A 388 7.53 -2.86 17.51
CA PHE A 388 6.36 -2.02 17.26
C PHE A 388 6.18 -0.88 18.26
N ASN A 389 7.29 -0.33 18.77
CA ASN A 389 7.27 0.87 19.59
C ASN A 389 7.21 2.12 18.71
N LEU A 390 6.09 2.84 18.73
CA LEU A 390 6.00 4.18 18.16
C LEU A 390 5.52 5.15 19.25
N ASN A 391 6.27 6.23 19.47
CA ASN A 391 5.97 7.26 20.46
C ASN A 391 5.82 6.75 21.92
N GLY A 392 6.57 5.70 22.28
CA GLY A 392 6.58 5.16 23.66
C GLY A 392 5.33 4.34 24.03
N HIS A 393 4.46 4.05 23.07
CA HIS A 393 3.28 3.21 23.27
C HIS A 393 3.41 1.90 22.49
N GLY A 394 3.08 0.77 23.14
CA GLY A 394 2.95 -0.52 22.46
C GLY A 394 4.22 -1.37 22.32
N ALA A 395 5.37 -0.90 22.80
CA ALA A 395 6.62 -1.66 22.79
C ALA A 395 6.43 -3.08 23.35
N THR A 396 6.88 -4.08 22.60
CA THR A 396 6.79 -5.50 22.99
C THR A 396 8.11 -6.23 22.74
N ASP A 397 8.16 -7.51 23.12
CA ASP A 397 9.36 -8.36 23.02
C ASP A 397 9.06 -9.56 22.11
N LEU A 398 9.71 -9.62 20.94
CA LEU A 398 9.47 -10.66 19.95
C LEU A 398 9.88 -12.05 20.45
N LEU A 399 11.00 -12.16 21.17
CA LEU A 399 11.47 -13.43 21.75
C LEU A 399 10.46 -13.95 22.78
N ALA A 400 10.03 -13.10 23.73
CA ALA A 400 9.03 -13.46 24.72
C ALA A 400 7.69 -13.84 24.06
N ARG A 401 7.27 -13.13 23.00
CA ARG A 401 6.06 -13.47 22.23
C ARG A 401 6.18 -14.82 21.52
N ASN A 402 7.34 -15.16 20.97
CA ASN A 402 7.56 -16.46 20.30
C ASN A 402 7.49 -17.61 21.29
N ILE A 403 8.10 -17.46 22.48
CA ILE A 403 8.00 -18.43 23.58
C ILE A 403 6.53 -18.60 23.99
N GLN A 404 5.83 -17.49 24.23
CA GLN A 404 4.43 -17.51 24.65
C GLN A 404 3.52 -18.10 23.56
N ARG A 405 3.80 -17.84 22.27
CA ARG A 405 3.07 -18.42 21.13
C ARG A 405 3.27 -19.93 21.02
N GLY A 406 4.49 -20.42 21.22
CA GLY A 406 4.78 -21.87 21.30
C GLY A 406 3.93 -22.57 22.37
N ARG A 407 3.81 -21.95 23.54
CA ARG A 407 2.96 -22.43 24.65
C ARG A 407 1.47 -22.32 24.33
N ASP A 408 1.04 -21.24 23.68
CA ASP A 408 -0.34 -20.99 23.24
C ASP A 408 -0.83 -22.04 22.24
N HIS A 409 0.03 -22.41 21.30
CA HIS A 409 -0.29 -23.43 20.29
C HIS A 409 -0.20 -24.85 20.84
N GLY A 410 0.13 -25.03 22.12
CA GLY A 410 0.21 -26.35 22.72
C GLY A 410 1.39 -27.14 22.16
N THR A 411 2.50 -26.50 21.82
CA THR A 411 3.69 -27.19 21.33
C THR A 411 4.34 -27.98 22.46
N PRO A 412 4.84 -29.22 22.23
CA PRO A 412 5.63 -29.93 23.23
C PRO A 412 6.93 -29.20 23.61
N LEU A 413 7.49 -29.58 24.75
CA LEU A 413 8.79 -29.09 25.19
C LEU A 413 9.92 -29.75 24.40
N TYR A 414 11.10 -29.13 24.42
CA TYR A 414 12.25 -29.39 23.55
C TYR A 414 12.55 -30.87 23.30
N ASN A 415 12.84 -31.65 24.35
CA ASN A 415 13.21 -33.06 24.20
C ASN A 415 12.07 -33.92 23.61
N ARG A 416 10.82 -33.55 23.85
CA ARG A 416 9.68 -34.26 23.27
C ARG A 416 9.57 -33.96 21.77
N CYS A 417 9.77 -32.71 21.36
CA CYS A 417 9.86 -32.35 19.94
C CYS A 417 11.00 -33.12 19.24
N ARG A 418 12.19 -33.19 19.86
CA ARG A 418 13.31 -34.03 19.35
C ARG A 418 12.89 -35.47 19.10
N GLN A 419 12.20 -36.09 20.06
CA GLN A 419 11.70 -37.46 19.90
C GLN A 419 10.65 -37.61 18.78
N HIS A 420 9.79 -36.60 18.56
CA HIS A 420 8.83 -36.60 17.45
C HIS A 420 9.52 -36.60 16.08
N PHE A 421 10.69 -35.97 15.97
CA PHE A 421 11.54 -36.02 14.78
C PHE A 421 12.53 -37.21 14.76
N GLY A 422 12.45 -38.13 15.73
CA GLY A 422 13.34 -39.29 15.82
C GLY A 422 14.77 -38.96 16.31
N LEU A 423 15.00 -37.74 16.82
CA LEU A 423 16.28 -37.30 17.34
C LEU A 423 16.50 -37.78 18.78
N SER A 424 17.76 -37.98 19.15
CA SER A 424 18.14 -38.35 20.52
C SER A 424 17.83 -37.24 21.51
N ARG A 425 17.32 -37.61 22.68
CA ARG A 425 17.12 -36.67 23.81
C ARG A 425 18.46 -36.13 24.30
N LYS A 426 18.49 -34.87 24.70
CA LYS A 426 19.64 -34.25 25.39
C LYS A 426 19.45 -34.38 26.90
N THR A 427 20.51 -34.71 27.63
CA THR A 427 20.45 -34.97 29.09
C THR A 427 20.96 -33.82 29.95
N SER A 428 21.68 -32.87 29.36
CA SER A 428 22.14 -31.66 30.02
C SER A 428 22.18 -30.48 29.05
N PHE A 429 22.14 -29.24 29.55
CA PHE A 429 22.21 -28.05 28.69
C PHE A 429 23.56 -27.89 27.98
N ARG A 430 24.64 -28.51 28.51
CA ARG A 430 25.94 -28.59 27.84
C ARG A 430 25.93 -29.49 26.60
N GLU A 431 24.97 -30.41 26.50
CA GLU A 431 24.73 -31.16 25.26
C GLU A 431 23.81 -30.41 24.28
N VAL A 432 23.08 -29.39 24.75
CA VAL A 432 22.23 -28.54 23.91
C VAL A 432 23.12 -27.50 23.22
N SER A 433 23.82 -26.68 24.00
CA SER A 433 24.62 -25.57 23.48
C SER A 433 26.13 -25.79 23.70
N PRO A 434 26.98 -25.49 22.69
CA PRO A 434 28.43 -25.49 22.84
C PRO A 434 28.94 -24.27 23.61
N ASP A 435 28.14 -23.19 23.71
CA ASP A 435 28.44 -22.02 24.53
C ASP A 435 28.17 -22.33 26.01
N GLU A 436 29.25 -22.35 26.81
CA GLU A 436 29.18 -22.73 28.21
C GLU A 436 28.34 -21.75 29.04
N GLU A 437 28.35 -20.48 28.70
CA GLU A 437 27.56 -19.48 29.41
C GLU A 437 26.06 -19.57 29.02
N VAL A 438 25.71 -19.80 27.75
CA VAL A 438 24.32 -20.09 27.36
C VAL A 438 23.83 -21.36 28.07
N ALA A 439 24.63 -22.43 28.08
CA ALA A 439 24.29 -23.67 28.75
C ALA A 439 24.07 -23.48 30.27
N MET A 440 24.91 -22.67 30.93
CA MET A 440 24.75 -22.33 32.35
C MET A 440 23.49 -21.50 32.60
N THR A 441 23.21 -20.51 31.76
CA THR A 441 22.02 -19.67 31.85
C THR A 441 20.74 -20.48 31.66
N LEU A 442 20.68 -21.34 30.64
CA LEU A 442 19.56 -22.26 30.45
C LEU A 442 19.39 -23.22 31.64
N SER A 443 20.50 -23.74 32.18
CA SER A 443 20.47 -24.57 33.40
C SER A 443 19.92 -23.82 34.60
N LYS A 444 20.18 -22.51 34.73
CA LYS A 444 19.60 -21.67 35.78
C LYS A 444 18.10 -21.46 35.57
N ILE A 445 17.70 -21.01 34.37
CA ILE A 445 16.31 -20.73 33.99
C ILE A 445 15.42 -21.96 34.20
N TYR A 446 15.82 -23.11 33.67
CA TYR A 446 15.04 -24.35 33.70
C TYR A 446 15.43 -25.30 34.84
N LYS A 447 16.14 -24.80 35.86
CA LYS A 447 16.51 -25.55 37.08
C LYS A 447 17.24 -26.89 36.79
N GLY A 448 18.10 -26.88 35.78
CA GLY A 448 18.89 -28.03 35.33
C GLY A 448 18.10 -29.12 34.61
N ASN A 449 16.81 -28.91 34.33
CA ASN A 449 15.97 -29.90 33.68
C ASN A 449 15.72 -29.56 32.20
N VAL A 450 16.43 -30.24 31.29
CA VAL A 450 16.30 -30.05 29.84
C VAL A 450 14.90 -30.38 29.32
N ASP A 451 14.17 -31.29 29.97
CA ASP A 451 12.78 -31.62 29.58
C ASP A 451 11.79 -30.49 29.86
N MET A 452 12.18 -29.48 30.64
CA MET A 452 11.37 -28.30 30.91
C MET A 452 11.64 -27.16 29.91
N CYS A 453 12.62 -27.29 29.02
CA CYS A 453 12.97 -26.22 28.09
C CYS A 453 11.91 -26.02 27.02
N ASP A 454 11.48 -24.78 26.79
CA ASP A 454 10.66 -24.42 25.64
C ASP A 454 11.40 -24.80 24.35
N ALA A 455 10.69 -25.42 23.40
CA ALA A 455 11.31 -25.94 22.18
C ALA A 455 11.93 -24.84 21.31
N TYR A 456 11.38 -23.61 21.36
CA TYR A 456 11.94 -22.46 20.67
C TYR A 456 13.33 -22.09 21.21
N VAL A 457 13.42 -21.93 22.53
CA VAL A 457 14.64 -21.50 23.23
C VAL A 457 15.77 -22.51 23.04
N CYS A 458 15.50 -23.78 23.33
CA CYS A 458 16.54 -24.80 23.17
C CYS A 458 16.79 -25.19 21.71
N GLY A 459 15.85 -24.96 20.80
CA GLY A 459 16.07 -25.14 19.36
C GLY A 459 17.04 -24.10 18.79
N LEU A 460 16.94 -22.84 19.24
CA LEU A 460 17.90 -21.78 18.93
C LEU A 460 19.27 -22.02 19.58
N ALA A 461 19.30 -22.57 20.80
CA ALA A 461 20.53 -22.82 21.53
C ALA A 461 21.33 -24.05 21.04
N GLU A 462 20.76 -24.85 20.13
CA GLU A 462 21.43 -26.04 19.61
C GLU A 462 22.71 -25.70 18.85
N GLU A 463 23.74 -26.55 19.01
CA GLU A 463 24.87 -26.54 18.09
C GLU A 463 24.37 -26.70 16.64
N HIS A 464 24.83 -25.82 15.76
CA HIS A 464 24.46 -25.86 14.36
C HIS A 464 24.94 -27.15 13.69
N VAL A 465 24.10 -27.72 12.84
CA VAL A 465 24.50 -28.81 11.94
C VAL A 465 25.62 -28.29 11.04
N MET A 466 26.63 -29.13 10.77
CA MET A 466 27.76 -28.76 9.93
C MET A 466 27.30 -28.13 8.59
N ASN A 467 27.84 -26.95 8.28
CA ASN A 467 27.50 -26.12 7.11
C ASN A 467 26.06 -25.56 7.07
N SER A 468 25.30 -25.65 8.15
CA SER A 468 23.97 -25.04 8.29
C SER A 468 23.97 -23.93 9.34
N GLY A 469 23.02 -23.00 9.24
CA GLY A 469 22.71 -22.04 10.30
C GLY A 469 21.73 -22.57 11.34
N LEU A 470 21.33 -23.85 11.26
CA LEU A 470 20.27 -24.42 12.10
C LEU A 470 20.80 -25.54 12.99
N GLY A 471 20.28 -25.62 14.22
CA GLY A 471 20.39 -26.80 15.07
C GLY A 471 19.62 -28.01 14.52
N GLU A 472 19.95 -29.21 14.97
CA GLU A 472 19.36 -30.49 14.53
C GLU A 472 17.81 -30.50 14.54
N LEU A 473 17.17 -29.93 15.56
CA LEU A 473 15.72 -29.92 15.71
C LEU A 473 15.04 -29.05 14.65
N PHE A 474 15.54 -27.82 14.47
CA PHE A 474 15.00 -26.91 13.45
C PHE A 474 15.35 -27.42 12.05
N TYR A 475 16.55 -27.95 11.84
CA TYR A 475 16.94 -28.60 10.58
C TYR A 475 15.95 -29.71 10.20
N ALA A 476 15.61 -30.61 11.14
CA ALA A 476 14.68 -31.71 10.90
C ALA A 476 13.26 -31.21 10.56
N SER A 477 12.79 -30.17 11.27
CA SER A 477 11.48 -29.56 11.02
C SER A 477 11.41 -28.89 9.65
N MET A 478 12.41 -28.05 9.33
CA MET A 478 12.50 -27.35 8.06
C MET A 478 12.57 -28.33 6.89
N THR A 479 13.44 -29.34 6.98
CA THR A 479 13.55 -30.39 5.96
C THR A 479 12.22 -31.12 5.76
N ASN A 480 11.51 -31.47 6.84
CA ASN A 480 10.23 -32.15 6.76
C ASN A 480 9.16 -31.30 6.05
N GLN A 481 8.99 -30.04 6.47
CA GLN A 481 7.96 -29.16 5.93
C GLN A 481 8.22 -28.85 4.45
N TYR A 482 9.42 -28.37 4.11
CA TYR A 482 9.75 -28.01 2.73
C TYR A 482 9.69 -29.20 1.77
N THR A 483 10.08 -30.40 2.21
CA THR A 483 9.93 -31.62 1.40
C THR A 483 8.45 -31.91 1.13
N ARG A 484 7.59 -31.83 2.15
CA ARG A 484 6.15 -32.11 2.01
C ARG A 484 5.44 -31.08 1.15
N THR A 485 5.73 -29.80 1.34
CA THR A 485 5.11 -28.74 0.54
C THR A 485 5.54 -28.85 -0.92
N ARG A 486 6.81 -29.16 -1.21
CA ARG A 486 7.27 -29.43 -2.59
C ARG A 486 6.63 -30.66 -3.20
N ASP A 487 6.73 -31.80 -2.52
CA ASP A 487 6.34 -33.09 -3.08
C ASP A 487 4.81 -33.22 -3.14
N GLY A 488 4.08 -32.59 -2.22
CA GLY A 488 2.61 -32.57 -2.15
C GLY A 488 1.94 -31.49 -2.98
N ASP A 489 2.69 -30.66 -3.70
CA ASP A 489 2.16 -29.61 -4.57
C ASP A 489 2.11 -30.05 -6.04
N ARG A 490 0.89 -30.15 -6.58
CA ARG A 490 0.65 -30.55 -7.98
C ARG A 490 1.16 -29.51 -8.98
N PHE A 491 1.34 -28.27 -8.56
CA PHE A 491 1.74 -27.16 -9.40
C PHE A 491 3.19 -26.72 -9.16
N TYR A 492 3.95 -27.43 -8.31
CA TYR A 492 5.38 -27.22 -8.16
C TYR A 492 6.06 -27.20 -9.54
N PHE A 493 6.93 -26.22 -9.78
CA PHE A 493 7.37 -25.89 -11.13
C PHE A 493 8.10 -27.04 -11.86
N GLU A 494 8.69 -27.99 -11.13
CA GLU A 494 9.35 -29.16 -11.72
C GLU A 494 8.41 -30.31 -12.06
N ASN A 495 7.14 -30.25 -11.66
CA ASN A 495 6.18 -31.24 -12.10
C ASN A 495 6.00 -31.11 -13.63
N PRO A 496 6.38 -32.11 -14.44
CA PRO A 496 6.45 -31.93 -15.88
C PRO A 496 5.07 -31.75 -16.50
N ALA A 497 4.99 -30.95 -17.58
CA ALA A 497 3.75 -30.72 -18.32
C ALA A 497 3.13 -32.01 -18.92
N GLU A 498 3.91 -33.09 -19.06
CA GLU A 498 3.43 -34.41 -19.49
C GLU A 498 2.59 -35.11 -18.42
N ASP A 499 2.87 -34.84 -17.13
CA ASP A 499 2.25 -35.50 -15.98
C ASP A 499 1.27 -34.59 -15.22
N GLY A 500 1.18 -33.30 -15.58
CA GLY A 500 0.34 -32.34 -14.89
C GLY A 500 0.35 -30.92 -15.46
N PRO A 501 -0.02 -29.91 -14.64
CA PRO A 501 -0.14 -28.52 -15.09
C PRO A 501 1.18 -27.75 -15.11
N GLY A 502 2.34 -28.39 -14.95
CA GLY A 502 3.61 -27.67 -14.81
C GLY A 502 4.25 -27.27 -16.14
N PHE A 503 5.55 -27.46 -16.28
CA PHE A 503 6.37 -26.86 -17.35
C PHE A 503 7.06 -27.91 -18.23
N THR A 504 7.47 -27.50 -19.43
CA THR A 504 8.33 -28.35 -20.29
C THR A 504 9.74 -28.46 -19.72
N ALA A 505 10.49 -29.49 -20.08
CA ALA A 505 11.87 -29.68 -19.60
C ALA A 505 12.80 -28.48 -19.91
N ALA A 506 12.60 -27.82 -21.05
CA ALA A 506 13.35 -26.62 -21.41
C ALA A 506 13.02 -25.44 -20.47
N GLN A 507 11.73 -25.20 -20.21
CA GLN A 507 11.29 -24.16 -19.27
C GLN A 507 11.73 -24.44 -17.84
N ILE A 508 11.71 -25.71 -17.38
CA ILE A 508 12.22 -26.08 -16.06
C ILE A 508 13.72 -25.76 -15.96
N SER A 509 14.48 -26.06 -17.02
CA SER A 509 15.91 -25.75 -17.06
C SER A 509 16.17 -24.24 -17.02
N GLU A 510 15.35 -23.45 -17.70
CA GLU A 510 15.40 -21.98 -17.67
C GLU A 510 15.04 -21.41 -16.28
N LEU A 511 13.99 -21.91 -15.66
CA LEU A 511 13.57 -21.51 -14.31
C LEU A 511 14.65 -21.81 -13.26
N LYS A 512 15.31 -22.97 -13.34
CA LYS A 512 16.44 -23.32 -12.46
C LYS A 512 17.70 -22.48 -12.72
N ALA A 513 17.83 -21.89 -13.89
CA ALA A 513 18.95 -21.05 -14.26
C ALA A 513 18.72 -19.56 -13.94
N THR A 514 17.50 -19.18 -13.52
CA THR A 514 17.18 -17.81 -13.13
C THR A 514 17.43 -17.63 -11.64
N HIS A 515 18.36 -16.75 -11.28
CA HIS A 515 18.71 -16.45 -9.90
C HIS A 515 17.96 -15.21 -9.38
N LEU A 516 17.83 -15.05 -8.06
CA LEU A 516 17.24 -13.85 -7.45
C LEU A 516 17.99 -12.57 -7.88
N ARG A 517 19.32 -12.67 -8.00
CA ARG A 517 20.17 -11.62 -8.57
C ARG A 517 19.69 -11.18 -9.95
N ASP A 518 19.38 -12.13 -10.83
CA ASP A 518 18.95 -11.83 -12.20
C ASP A 518 17.59 -11.12 -12.19
N LEU A 519 16.67 -11.54 -11.31
CA LEU A 519 15.39 -10.85 -11.15
C LEU A 519 15.57 -9.41 -10.67
N ILE A 520 16.50 -9.15 -9.75
CA ILE A 520 16.80 -7.77 -9.31
C ILE A 520 17.29 -6.93 -10.49
N LEU A 521 18.28 -7.42 -11.24
CA LEU A 521 18.83 -6.71 -12.39
C LEU A 521 17.81 -6.51 -13.53
N LEU A 522 16.84 -7.41 -13.69
CA LEU A 522 15.80 -7.33 -14.72
C LEU A 522 14.67 -6.37 -14.37
N ASN A 523 14.45 -6.06 -13.09
CA ASN A 523 13.26 -5.35 -12.61
C ASN A 523 13.58 -4.07 -11.83
N THR A 524 14.85 -3.66 -11.80
CA THR A 524 15.33 -2.47 -11.08
C THR A 524 16.47 -1.81 -11.85
N ASP A 525 16.84 -0.60 -11.44
CA ASP A 525 17.98 0.12 -12.02
C ASP A 525 19.34 -0.29 -11.48
N VAL A 526 19.39 -1.25 -10.52
CA VAL A 526 20.63 -1.77 -9.95
C VAL A 526 21.53 -2.30 -11.07
N LYS A 527 22.75 -1.75 -11.17
CA LYS A 527 23.67 -2.11 -12.26
C LYS A 527 24.52 -3.33 -11.95
N ARG A 528 24.86 -3.53 -10.68
CA ARG A 528 25.78 -4.58 -10.24
C ARG A 528 25.32 -5.16 -8.90
N LEU A 529 25.50 -6.46 -8.75
CA LEU A 529 25.35 -7.21 -7.50
C LEU A 529 26.38 -8.35 -7.48
N PRO A 530 26.82 -8.78 -6.28
CA PRO A 530 27.59 -10.01 -6.08
C PRO A 530 27.03 -11.17 -6.89
N ALA A 531 27.88 -12.06 -7.39
CA ALA A 531 27.41 -13.27 -8.09
C ALA A 531 26.59 -14.16 -7.15
N ASN A 532 27.00 -14.24 -5.89
CA ASN A 532 26.25 -14.90 -4.82
C ASN A 532 25.79 -13.84 -3.81
N ILE A 533 24.52 -13.44 -3.90
CA ILE A 533 23.98 -12.40 -3.03
C ILE A 533 23.64 -12.90 -1.61
N PHE A 534 23.75 -14.20 -1.34
CA PHE A 534 23.41 -14.81 -0.05
C PHE A 534 24.61 -14.92 0.90
N PHE A 535 25.83 -14.84 0.38
CA PHE A 535 27.04 -14.94 1.19
C PHE A 535 28.03 -13.88 0.78
N MET A 536 28.55 -13.17 1.76
CA MET A 536 29.55 -12.15 1.55
C MET A 536 30.96 -12.78 1.45
N THR A 537 31.58 -12.71 0.27
CA THR A 537 32.90 -13.26 -0.05
C THR A 537 33.92 -12.17 -0.29
N GLU A 538 35.17 -12.33 0.14
CA GLU A 538 36.26 -11.34 0.02
C GLU A 538 36.44 -10.73 -1.39
N GLU A 539 35.98 -11.42 -2.44
CA GLU A 539 36.06 -10.97 -3.84
C GLU A 539 34.86 -10.11 -4.30
N ASP A 540 33.85 -9.90 -3.44
CA ASP A 540 32.65 -9.17 -3.81
C ASP A 540 32.94 -7.66 -3.98
N PRO A 541 32.41 -7.02 -5.05
CA PRO A 541 32.80 -5.67 -5.47
C PRO A 541 32.41 -4.54 -4.49
N TRP A 542 31.83 -4.91 -3.36
CA TRP A 542 31.32 -4.04 -2.30
C TRP A 542 31.99 -4.32 -0.95
N ILE A 543 32.92 -5.30 -0.90
CA ILE A 543 33.74 -5.55 0.26
C ILE A 543 35.04 -4.78 0.09
N HIS A 544 35.21 -3.75 0.89
CA HIS A 544 36.56 -3.38 1.29
C HIS A 544 37.07 -4.50 2.20
N THR A 545 37.85 -5.44 1.66
CA THR A 545 38.55 -6.39 2.51
C THR A 545 39.70 -5.64 3.17
N PRO A 546 40.02 -5.90 4.45
CA PRO A 546 41.25 -5.40 5.06
C PRO A 546 42.54 -5.92 4.37
N GLU A 547 42.44 -6.79 3.37
CA GLU A 547 43.57 -7.42 2.69
C GLU A 547 43.82 -6.92 1.26
N ASP A 548 42.86 -6.25 0.60
CA ASP A 548 43.13 -5.48 -0.63
C ASP A 548 43.94 -4.19 -0.37
N ASP A 549 44.16 -3.85 0.91
CA ASP A 549 45.16 -2.90 1.39
C ASP A 549 46.62 -3.42 1.30
N ALA A 550 46.85 -4.66 0.86
CA ALA A 550 48.20 -5.24 0.76
C ALA A 550 49.00 -4.77 -0.49
N SER A 551 48.41 -3.94 -1.36
CA SER A 551 49.17 -3.21 -2.39
C SER A 551 49.36 -1.73 -2.07
N ALA A 552 48.97 -1.29 -0.86
CA ALA A 552 49.46 -0.05 -0.29
C ALA A 552 51.00 -0.10 -0.26
N PRO A 553 51.68 0.96 -0.74
CA PRO A 553 53.14 0.97 -0.74
C PRO A 553 53.63 0.74 0.68
N SER A 554 54.47 -0.28 0.84
CA SER A 554 55.17 -0.65 2.07
C SER A 554 56.23 0.39 2.47
N SER A 555 55.78 1.62 2.64
CA SER A 555 56.48 2.70 3.30
C SER A 555 55.48 3.28 4.31
N PRO A 556 55.90 3.57 5.55
CA PRO A 556 54.99 4.18 6.52
C PRO A 556 54.32 5.39 5.84
N PRO A 557 53.01 5.65 6.08
CA PRO A 557 52.42 6.92 5.69
C PRO A 557 53.33 7.98 6.28
N GLN A 558 54.08 8.62 5.39
CA GLN A 558 54.66 9.91 5.66
C GLN A 558 53.43 10.77 5.93
N GLU A 559 53.26 11.15 7.20
CA GLU A 559 52.27 12.08 7.73
C GLU A 559 51.07 12.26 6.79
N ALA A 560 49.97 11.56 7.06
CA ALA A 560 48.68 12.15 6.70
C ALA A 560 48.75 13.54 7.30
N ASP A 561 48.80 14.57 6.44
CA ASP A 561 48.69 15.94 6.90
C ASP A 561 47.51 15.95 7.85
N ALA A 562 47.78 16.43 9.07
CA ALA A 562 46.80 16.60 10.13
C ALA A 562 45.47 17.08 9.51
N PRO A 563 44.29 16.71 10.07
CA PRO A 563 43.01 17.23 9.60
C PRO A 563 43.23 18.71 9.31
N THR A 564 43.07 19.12 8.05
CA THR A 564 43.35 20.50 7.66
C THR A 564 42.63 21.34 8.67
N LEU A 565 43.41 22.02 9.52
CA LEU A 565 42.85 22.89 10.53
C LEU A 565 41.87 23.75 9.76
N GLY A 566 40.65 23.89 10.25
CA GLY A 566 39.81 24.96 9.74
C GLY A 566 40.65 26.24 9.68
N ASP A 567 40.34 27.14 8.76
CA ASP A 567 41.11 28.38 8.54
C ASP A 567 41.43 29.11 9.87
N HIS A 568 40.64 28.84 10.92
CA HIS A 568 40.89 29.19 12.30
C HIS A 568 41.01 27.97 13.24
N SER A 569 41.95 28.03 14.19
CA SER A 569 42.13 27.01 15.24
C SER A 569 42.74 27.55 16.53
N MET A 570 42.41 26.92 17.66
CA MET A 570 42.94 27.28 18.97
C MET A 570 42.92 26.12 19.99
N MET A 571 43.81 26.20 20.97
CA MET A 571 43.85 25.29 22.13
C MET A 571 43.06 25.90 23.30
N LEU A 572 41.86 25.38 23.58
CA LEU A 572 41.00 25.88 24.66
C LEU A 572 41.48 25.44 26.04
N HIS A 573 42.10 24.26 26.16
CA HIS A 573 42.60 23.77 27.44
C HIS A 573 43.90 22.99 27.32
N ARG A 574 45.03 23.66 27.63
CA ARG A 574 46.37 23.10 27.45
C ARG A 574 46.66 21.85 28.32
N GLU A 575 46.19 21.82 29.56
CA GLU A 575 46.45 20.68 30.47
C GLU A 575 45.62 19.43 30.13
N GLY A 576 44.47 19.62 29.47
CA GLY A 576 43.54 18.56 29.08
C GLY A 576 43.57 18.25 27.58
N GLY A 577 44.38 18.97 26.81
CA GLY A 577 44.54 18.78 25.36
C GLY A 577 43.33 19.13 24.52
N TYR A 578 42.43 20.00 24.99
CA TYR A 578 41.20 20.34 24.27
C TYR A 578 41.48 21.36 23.15
N GLN A 579 41.43 20.90 21.91
CA GLN A 579 41.67 21.70 20.70
C GLN A 579 40.36 21.92 19.94
N LEU A 580 40.14 23.15 19.47
CA LEU A 580 39.01 23.57 18.66
C LEU A 580 39.54 24.14 17.34
N SER A 581 38.90 23.81 16.23
CA SER A 581 39.10 24.44 14.91
C SER A 581 37.77 24.66 14.22
N TRP A 582 37.68 25.68 13.38
CA TRP A 582 36.45 25.96 12.64
C TRP A 582 36.70 26.68 11.31
N THR A 583 35.71 26.60 10.43
CA THR A 583 35.55 27.42 9.21
C THR A 583 34.14 28.00 9.20
N THR A 584 33.97 29.12 8.50
CA THR A 584 32.66 29.75 8.28
C THR A 584 32.33 29.79 6.79
N GLY A 585 31.06 29.64 6.45
CA GLY A 585 30.56 29.60 5.07
C GLY A 585 29.20 30.27 4.96
N VAL A 586 28.67 30.40 3.73
CA VAL A 586 27.34 30.96 3.46
C VAL A 586 26.43 29.85 2.94
N VAL A 587 25.24 29.71 3.50
CA VAL A 587 24.22 28.75 3.05
C VAL A 587 23.33 29.43 1.99
N ASP A 588 23.07 28.74 0.88
CA ASP A 588 22.18 29.18 -0.20
C ASP A 588 22.51 30.56 -0.84
N GLY A 589 23.73 31.05 -0.66
CA GLY A 589 24.23 32.29 -1.28
C GLY A 589 23.59 33.59 -0.77
N THR A 590 22.76 33.54 0.28
CA THR A 590 22.24 34.75 0.92
C THR A 590 23.25 35.24 1.97
N GLU A 591 23.72 36.50 1.89
CA GLU A 591 24.64 37.09 2.88
C GLU A 591 24.08 37.07 4.33
N ASP A 592 22.80 36.74 4.48
CA ASP A 592 22.05 36.73 5.74
C ASP A 592 22.03 35.35 6.45
N GLU A 593 22.42 34.25 5.80
CA GLU A 593 22.49 32.90 6.42
C GLU A 593 23.92 32.32 6.43
N LEU A 594 24.66 32.61 7.50
CA LEU A 594 26.00 32.06 7.75
C LEU A 594 25.94 30.66 8.36
N GLU A 595 26.84 29.77 7.95
CA GLU A 595 27.13 28.49 8.60
C GLU A 595 28.54 28.44 9.20
N ILE A 596 28.70 27.60 10.22
CA ILE A 596 29.98 27.27 10.85
C ILE A 596 30.21 25.77 10.82
N SER A 597 31.40 25.35 10.41
CA SER A 597 31.87 23.97 10.55
C SER A 597 32.90 23.90 11.67
N ILE A 598 32.63 23.11 12.70
CA ILE A 598 33.42 22.98 13.92
C ILE A 598 34.08 21.60 13.97
N SER A 599 35.33 21.54 14.41
CA SER A 599 36.02 20.31 14.78
C SER A 599 36.68 20.45 16.16
N VAL A 600 36.47 19.45 17.01
CA VAL A 600 36.97 19.40 18.38
C VAL A 600 37.77 18.13 18.58
N SER A 601 38.98 18.25 19.13
CA SER A 601 39.89 17.13 19.38
C SER A 601 40.38 17.11 20.82
N VAL A 602 40.25 15.98 21.52
CA VAL A 602 40.61 15.86 22.95
C VAL A 602 41.20 14.47 23.26
N PRO A 603 42.29 14.37 24.06
CA PRO A 603 42.82 13.13 24.61
C PRO A 603 41.86 12.43 25.59
N THR A 604 40.81 11.79 25.06
CA THR A 604 39.86 10.96 25.77
C THR A 604 39.46 9.76 24.92
N THR A 605 38.90 8.73 25.54
CA THR A 605 38.22 7.61 24.87
C THR A 605 36.70 7.67 25.04
N GLY A 606 36.16 8.74 25.62
CA GLY A 606 34.73 8.94 25.83
C GLY A 606 34.21 10.16 25.09
N TRP A 607 33.04 10.65 25.48
CA TRP A 607 32.40 11.78 24.83
C TRP A 607 33.14 13.11 25.02
N ILE A 608 32.92 14.04 24.08
CA ILE A 608 33.41 15.42 24.03
C ILE A 608 32.21 16.34 23.80
N GLY A 609 32.17 17.50 24.43
CA GLY A 609 31.09 18.47 24.23
C GLY A 609 31.57 19.91 24.19
N ILE A 610 31.01 20.69 23.27
CA ILE A 610 31.17 22.14 23.15
C ILE A 610 29.80 22.80 23.30
N GLY A 611 29.74 24.01 23.86
CA GLY A 611 28.49 24.76 23.92
C GLY A 611 28.69 26.26 23.89
N PHE A 612 27.63 26.95 23.47
CA PHE A 612 27.53 28.39 23.33
C PHE A 612 26.82 28.95 24.56
N GLU A 613 27.51 29.80 25.31
CA GLU A 613 27.04 30.27 26.60
C GLU A 613 25.97 31.36 26.44
N ASN A 614 24.87 31.23 27.19
CA ASN A 614 23.90 32.32 27.34
C ASN A 614 24.47 33.47 28.20
N PRO A 615 24.67 34.68 27.67
CA PRO A 615 25.26 35.80 28.41
C PRO A 615 24.45 36.22 29.64
N ALA A 616 23.15 35.94 29.66
CA ALA A 616 22.26 36.23 30.79
C ALA A 616 22.42 35.25 31.97
N ALA A 617 23.07 34.11 31.77
CA ALA A 617 23.21 33.03 32.75
C ALA A 617 24.47 33.13 33.65
N GLY A 618 25.33 34.13 33.43
CA GLY A 618 26.43 34.49 34.34
C GLY A 618 27.46 33.37 34.56
N GLY A 619 27.83 32.61 33.52
CA GLY A 619 28.84 31.55 33.62
C GLY A 619 28.30 30.15 33.94
N SER A 620 26.99 29.91 33.85
CA SER A 620 26.34 28.62 34.13
C SER A 620 26.04 27.86 32.83
N MET A 621 26.05 26.51 32.86
CA MET A 621 25.49 25.69 31.76
C MET A 621 23.98 25.92 31.55
N TYR A 622 23.31 26.60 32.47
CA TYR A 622 21.87 26.86 32.38
C TYR A 622 21.54 27.78 31.19
N GLY A 623 20.67 27.29 30.32
CA GLY A 623 20.23 27.97 29.11
C GLY A 623 21.27 27.98 28.00
N ALA A 624 22.30 27.13 28.08
CA ALA A 624 23.32 26.98 27.03
C ALA A 624 22.86 25.97 25.97
N ASP A 625 23.19 26.29 24.74
CA ASP A 625 23.11 25.46 23.53
C ASP A 625 24.43 24.67 23.44
N MET A 626 24.37 23.35 23.22
CA MET A 626 25.52 22.46 23.27
C MET A 626 25.44 21.35 22.23
N VAL A 627 26.61 21.01 21.71
CA VAL A 627 26.82 19.85 20.85
C VAL A 627 27.73 18.87 21.57
N ILE A 628 27.26 17.64 21.76
CA ILE A 628 28.00 16.56 22.45
C ILE A 628 28.16 15.39 21.50
N GLY A 629 29.40 14.93 21.28
CA GLY A 629 29.69 13.79 20.43
C GLY A 629 30.68 12.79 21.00
N LEU A 630 30.71 11.61 20.42
CA LEU A 630 31.61 10.50 20.79
C LEU A 630 31.93 9.65 19.56
N VAL A 631 32.98 8.84 19.67
CA VAL A 631 33.30 7.81 18.69
C VAL A 631 33.25 6.47 19.40
N ASP A 632 32.42 5.56 18.92
CA ASP A 632 32.21 4.27 19.57
C ASP A 632 33.40 3.31 19.37
N LYS A 633 33.33 2.15 20.03
CA LYS A 633 34.36 1.10 19.95
C LYS A 633 34.57 0.50 18.55
N TRP A 634 33.70 0.82 17.59
CA TRP A 634 33.76 0.38 16.20
C TRP A 634 34.21 1.48 15.24
N GLY A 635 34.46 2.69 15.73
CA GLY A 635 34.91 3.84 14.94
C GLY A 635 33.78 4.72 14.39
N THR A 636 32.54 4.50 14.81
CA THR A 636 31.39 5.31 14.36
C THR A 636 31.25 6.56 15.21
N ALA A 637 31.09 7.72 14.57
CA ALA A 637 30.88 8.99 15.26
C ALA A 637 29.39 9.27 15.51
N PHE A 638 29.06 9.67 16.73
CA PHE A 638 27.73 10.16 17.10
C PHE A 638 27.87 11.60 17.59
N VAL A 639 27.00 12.49 17.14
CA VAL A 639 26.91 13.88 17.59
C VAL A 639 25.46 14.20 17.91
N HIS A 640 25.23 14.87 19.04
CA HIS A 640 23.93 15.20 19.58
C HIS A 640 23.82 16.69 19.84
N ASP A 641 22.75 17.27 19.29
CA ASP A 641 22.32 18.63 19.58
C ASP A 641 21.53 18.66 20.89
N CYS A 642 21.96 19.49 21.84
CA CYS A 642 21.53 19.43 23.23
C CYS A 642 21.36 20.82 23.87
N TYR A 643 20.29 20.99 24.64
CA TYR A 643 20.05 22.18 25.43
C TYR A 643 19.94 21.91 26.93
N SER A 644 20.42 22.85 27.74
CA SER A 644 20.36 22.78 29.20
C SER A 644 19.25 23.66 29.78
N ARG A 645 18.14 23.03 30.21
CA ARG A 645 16.99 23.73 30.80
C ARG A 645 17.05 23.89 32.32
N VAL A 646 17.91 23.14 33.02
CA VAL A 646 17.88 23.07 34.49
C VAL A 646 19.31 23.04 35.04
N PRO A 647 19.68 23.92 36.00
CA PRO A 647 21.01 23.90 36.58
C PRO A 647 21.30 22.56 37.28
N GLY A 648 22.41 21.91 36.95
CA GLY A 648 22.86 20.68 37.60
C GLY A 648 22.19 19.38 37.11
N VAL A 649 21.39 19.46 36.04
CA VAL A 649 20.87 18.30 35.29
C VAL A 649 21.70 18.16 34.01
N PRO A 650 21.97 16.93 33.51
CA PRO A 650 22.60 16.75 32.21
C PRO A 650 21.85 17.49 31.09
N PRO A 651 22.56 17.99 30.07
CA PRO A 651 21.93 18.50 28.84
C PRO A 651 20.96 17.48 28.26
N GLN A 652 19.84 17.96 27.70
CA GLN A 652 18.82 17.11 27.08
C GLN A 652 18.88 17.32 25.58
N LYS A 653 18.71 16.25 24.79
CA LYS A 653 18.71 16.39 23.32
C LYS A 653 17.51 17.24 22.90
N ASP A 654 17.70 18.05 21.88
CA ASP A 654 16.69 19.04 21.48
C ASP A 654 15.42 18.37 20.95
N LEU A 655 15.58 17.29 20.18
CA LEU A 655 14.49 16.41 19.76
C LEU A 655 13.66 15.85 20.93
N ASP A 656 14.29 15.54 22.07
CA ASP A 656 13.61 14.97 23.25
C ASP A 656 12.79 16.02 24.03
N ILE A 657 13.02 17.31 23.75
CA ILE A 657 12.40 18.43 24.45
C ILE A 657 11.53 19.32 23.55
N GLY A 658 11.34 18.90 22.30
CA GLY A 658 10.45 19.53 21.32
C GLY A 658 11.12 20.52 20.37
N GLY A 659 12.45 20.48 20.26
CA GLY A 659 13.28 21.22 19.31
C GLY A 659 13.62 20.42 18.05
N ALA A 660 14.48 20.98 17.21
CA ALA A 660 15.06 20.34 16.03
C ALA A 660 16.48 19.85 16.31
N SER A 661 17.12 19.22 15.32
CA SER A 661 18.56 18.97 15.37
C SER A 661 19.17 19.70 14.19
N ASP A 662 19.97 20.71 14.48
CA ASP A 662 20.44 21.71 13.52
C ASP A 662 21.92 21.54 13.16
N VAL A 663 22.47 20.36 13.52
CA VAL A 663 23.83 19.91 13.20
C VAL A 663 23.84 18.90 12.04
N TYR A 664 24.75 19.10 11.08
CA TYR A 664 24.93 18.26 9.88
C TYR A 664 26.44 18.08 9.58
N ASN A 665 26.83 17.39 8.50
CA ASN A 665 28.23 17.09 8.15
C ASN A 665 29.04 16.44 9.30
N ILE A 666 28.44 15.48 9.99
CA ILE A 666 29.03 14.85 11.17
C ILE A 666 30.14 13.88 10.77
N ALA A 667 31.29 13.99 11.42
CA ALA A 667 32.36 13.00 11.34
C ALA A 667 33.09 12.88 12.69
N GLY A 668 33.87 11.82 12.86
CA GLY A 668 34.69 11.66 14.05
C GLY A 668 35.68 10.52 13.93
N THR A 669 36.78 10.63 14.67
CA THR A 669 37.85 9.65 14.70
C THR A 669 38.28 9.39 16.14
N PHE A 670 38.71 8.16 16.42
CA PHE A 670 39.36 7.81 17.67
C PHE A 670 40.72 7.18 17.38
N GLU A 671 41.77 7.97 17.54
CA GLU A 671 43.14 7.56 17.23
C GLU A 671 44.08 7.91 18.37
N ASN A 672 44.93 6.96 18.77
CA ASN A 672 45.96 7.16 19.80
C ASN A 672 45.44 7.70 21.15
N GLY A 673 44.19 7.36 21.52
CA GLY A 673 43.58 7.84 22.75
C GLY A 673 43.09 9.29 22.68
N VAL A 674 42.92 9.82 21.46
CA VAL A 674 42.32 11.12 21.15
C VAL A 674 41.04 10.87 20.38
N THR A 675 39.92 11.39 20.90
CA THR A 675 38.66 11.46 20.17
C THR A 675 38.60 12.82 19.48
N THR A 676 38.25 12.82 18.20
CA THR A 676 37.96 14.02 17.41
C THR A 676 36.54 13.92 16.88
N ILE A 677 35.75 14.99 17.00
CA ILE A 677 34.41 15.11 16.42
C ILE A 677 34.32 16.38 15.58
N SER A 678 33.64 16.32 14.45
CA SER A 678 33.34 17.48 13.61
C SER A 678 31.90 17.51 13.15
N PHE A 679 31.33 18.70 12.97
CA PHE A 679 29.96 18.95 12.54
C PHE A 679 29.82 20.38 11.98
N SER A 680 28.77 20.64 11.22
CA SER A 680 28.38 21.95 10.71
C SER A 680 27.01 22.36 11.26
N ARG A 681 26.76 23.66 11.43
CA ARG A 681 25.44 24.24 11.76
C ARG A 681 25.31 25.68 11.27
N LYS A 682 24.08 26.19 11.13
CA LYS A 682 23.84 27.62 10.87
C LYS A 682 24.19 28.48 12.11
N PHE A 683 24.65 29.71 11.89
CA PHE A 683 24.86 30.72 12.95
C PHE A 683 23.56 31.10 13.63
N VAL A 684 22.47 31.18 12.85
CA VAL A 684 21.10 31.36 13.32
C VAL A 684 20.29 30.20 12.77
N THR A 685 19.77 29.36 13.65
CA THR A 685 18.94 28.21 13.30
C THR A 685 17.46 28.58 13.41
N GLU A 686 16.59 27.74 12.85
CA GLU A 686 15.14 27.94 12.95
C GLU A 686 14.62 27.61 14.36
N ASP A 687 15.36 26.79 15.12
CA ASP A 687 15.07 26.45 16.52
C ASP A 687 15.51 27.54 17.51
N THR A 688 14.90 28.71 17.41
CA THR A 688 15.18 29.84 18.31
C THR A 688 14.83 29.59 19.79
N GLN A 689 14.21 28.45 20.12
CA GLN A 689 13.83 28.11 21.48
C GLN A 689 14.97 27.39 22.24
N PHE A 690 15.72 26.53 21.54
CA PHE A 690 16.77 25.70 22.14
C PHE A 690 18.16 26.06 21.59
N ASP A 691 18.27 26.66 20.41
CA ASP A 691 19.53 27.16 19.91
C ASP A 691 19.78 28.63 20.26
N LEU A 692 21.02 28.92 20.61
CA LEU A 692 21.48 30.29 20.77
C LEU A 692 22.15 30.75 19.47
N PRO A 693 21.79 31.93 18.94
CA PRO A 693 22.46 32.45 17.76
C PRO A 693 23.93 32.71 18.08
N ILE A 694 24.81 32.18 17.25
CA ILE A 694 26.23 32.52 17.25
C ILE A 694 26.33 33.94 16.67
N ALA A 695 26.99 34.85 17.38
CA ALA A 695 27.08 36.22 16.92
C ALA A 695 27.92 36.29 15.64
N ALA A 696 27.32 36.78 14.54
CA ALA A 696 28.02 37.02 13.28
C ALA A 696 29.10 38.11 13.39
N THR A 697 29.07 38.96 14.42
CA THR A 697 30.15 39.90 14.77
C THR A 697 30.30 39.95 16.29
N GLY A 698 31.55 39.93 16.78
CA GLY A 698 31.86 39.98 18.20
C GLY A 698 32.02 38.62 18.92
N ASP A 699 32.34 38.73 20.20
CA ASP A 699 32.78 37.64 21.06
C ASP A 699 31.63 36.69 21.49
N THR A 700 31.63 35.45 20.99
CA THR A 700 30.75 34.36 21.46
C THR A 700 31.43 33.59 22.59
N ALA A 701 30.82 33.55 23.78
CA ALA A 701 31.37 32.80 24.91
C ALA A 701 31.15 31.29 24.75
N VAL A 702 32.20 30.50 24.90
CA VAL A 702 32.17 29.03 24.74
C VAL A 702 32.42 28.34 26.08
N ILE A 703 31.64 27.30 26.33
CA ILE A 703 31.86 26.29 27.36
C ILE A 703 32.23 24.96 26.71
N PHE A 704 33.02 24.15 27.40
CA PHE A 704 33.45 22.87 26.84
C PHE A 704 33.71 21.85 27.95
N SER A 705 33.57 20.58 27.60
CA SER A 705 33.78 19.45 28.50
C SER A 705 34.14 18.18 27.74
N TRP A 706 34.71 17.20 28.44
CA TRP A 706 35.01 15.89 27.86
C TRP A 706 35.04 14.86 28.97
N GLN A 707 34.85 13.59 28.64
CA GLN A 707 34.81 12.55 29.65
C GLN A 707 36.25 12.14 30.06
N GLY A 708 36.66 12.40 31.31
CA GLY A 708 38.04 12.13 31.78
C GLY A 708 38.39 10.67 32.14
N GLU A 709 37.40 9.80 32.24
CA GLU A 709 37.48 8.36 32.56
C GLU A 709 37.18 7.44 31.36
N GLY A 710 36.88 7.98 30.17
CA GLY A 710 36.60 7.22 28.96
C GLY A 710 35.19 6.61 28.84
N SER A 711 34.16 7.27 29.38
CA SER A 711 32.76 6.82 29.27
C SER A 711 32.05 7.40 28.05
N ASP A 712 31.27 6.57 27.35
CA ASP A 712 30.42 6.98 26.21
C ASP A 712 29.01 7.43 26.65
N ASP A 713 28.67 7.21 27.91
CA ASP A 713 27.45 7.77 28.52
C ASP A 713 27.55 9.30 28.62
N ILE A 714 26.87 10.00 27.71
CA ILE A 714 26.82 11.47 27.61
C ILE A 714 26.17 12.13 28.83
N GLU A 715 25.36 11.40 29.59
CA GLU A 715 24.74 11.90 30.83
C GLU A 715 25.67 11.77 32.04
N ARG A 716 26.73 10.95 31.92
CA ARG A 716 27.70 10.75 32.99
C ARG A 716 28.51 12.02 33.21
N TYR A 717 28.53 12.46 34.46
CA TYR A 717 29.33 13.62 34.87
C TYR A 717 30.82 13.46 34.52
N HIS A 718 31.34 14.40 33.74
CA HIS A 718 32.71 14.43 33.21
C HIS A 718 33.82 14.67 34.26
N GLY A 719 33.47 15.11 35.47
CA GLY A 719 34.45 15.42 36.53
C GLY A 719 34.95 16.88 36.50
N SER A 720 35.47 17.39 37.62
CA SER A 720 35.82 18.82 37.76
C SER A 720 37.05 19.26 36.96
N CYS A 721 37.90 18.32 36.54
CA CYS A 721 39.11 18.59 35.76
C CYS A 721 38.88 18.59 34.24
N CYS A 722 37.74 18.09 33.76
CA CYS A 722 37.47 17.85 32.35
C CYS A 722 36.38 18.79 31.81
N ARG A 723 36.55 20.09 32.11
CA ARG A 723 35.68 21.17 31.64
C ARG A 723 36.40 22.53 31.68
N GLY A 724 35.92 23.48 30.88
CA GLY A 724 36.33 24.87 30.94
C GLY A 724 35.22 25.82 30.51
N ARG A 725 35.41 27.10 30.82
CA ARG A 725 34.48 28.19 30.50
C ARG A 725 35.22 29.53 30.42
N GLY A 726 34.58 30.52 29.80
CA GLY A 726 35.04 31.92 29.82
C GLY A 726 36.04 32.26 28.71
N THR A 727 36.12 31.43 27.66
CA THR A 727 36.80 31.79 26.42
C THR A 727 35.76 32.37 25.48
N SER A 728 35.92 33.64 25.15
CA SER A 728 35.16 34.32 24.10
C SER A 728 35.89 34.19 22.78
N ILE A 729 35.17 33.76 21.75
CA ILE A 729 35.68 33.50 20.41
C ILE A 729 34.85 34.32 19.42
N GLU A 730 35.52 35.13 18.63
CA GLU A 730 34.94 35.72 17.42
C GLU A 730 35.01 34.66 16.32
N PHE A 731 33.90 33.95 16.10
CA PHE A 731 33.86 32.86 15.13
C PHE A 731 33.87 33.36 13.68
N ASN A 732 33.40 34.58 13.46
CA ASN A 732 33.45 35.28 12.17
C ASN A 732 34.49 36.41 12.25
N THR A 733 35.77 36.08 12.09
CA THR A 733 36.82 37.10 11.94
C THR A 733 36.79 37.62 10.51
N GLU A 734 36.52 38.91 10.34
CA GLU A 734 36.42 39.66 9.08
C GLU A 734 37.02 38.95 7.86
N VAL A 735 36.11 38.45 7.01
CA VAL A 735 36.10 38.63 5.55
C VAL A 735 37.28 39.48 5.09
N GLU A 736 38.33 38.85 4.53
CA GLU A 736 39.06 39.57 3.49
C GLU A 736 38.01 39.88 2.43
N GLU A 737 37.80 41.19 2.25
CA GLU A 737 36.78 41.88 1.47
C GLU A 737 35.94 40.98 0.57
N ALA A 738 34.61 41.18 0.64
CA ALA A 738 33.73 40.88 -0.48
C ALA A 738 34.55 41.01 -1.77
N ALA A 739 34.62 39.93 -2.56
CA ALA A 739 34.96 40.12 -3.95
C ALA A 739 34.09 41.30 -4.37
N PRO A 740 34.70 42.43 -4.78
CA PRO A 740 33.97 43.67 -4.94
C PRO A 740 32.75 43.34 -5.77
N ALA A 741 31.57 43.89 -5.41
CA ALA A 741 30.44 43.92 -6.33
C ALA A 741 31.04 44.22 -7.69
N LEU A 742 30.99 43.21 -8.57
CA LEU A 742 31.88 43.08 -9.71
C LEU A 742 31.93 44.45 -10.38
N ASP A 743 33.06 45.17 -10.24
CA ASP A 743 33.09 46.62 -10.49
C ASP A 743 33.02 46.86 -11.99
N ILE A 744 31.80 46.82 -12.50
CA ILE A 744 31.48 47.05 -13.90
C ILE A 744 31.51 48.54 -14.24
N SER A 745 31.89 49.43 -13.31
CA SER A 745 31.92 50.88 -13.58
C SER A 745 32.96 51.27 -14.65
N GLU A 746 33.95 50.41 -14.89
CA GLU A 746 34.92 50.55 -15.98
C GLU A 746 34.57 49.76 -17.26
N VAL A 747 33.51 48.93 -17.23
CA VAL A 747 33.07 48.17 -18.42
C VAL A 747 32.41 49.12 -19.40
N ALA A 748 32.93 49.19 -20.62
CA ALA A 748 32.38 50.03 -21.68
C ALA A 748 31.06 49.42 -22.19
N MET A 749 29.94 49.85 -21.61
CA MET A 749 28.61 49.38 -21.99
C MET A 749 28.17 49.98 -23.33
N THR A 750 27.66 49.12 -24.21
CA THR A 750 27.00 49.48 -25.46
C THR A 750 25.50 49.39 -25.26
N ALA A 751 24.80 50.52 -25.42
CA ALA A 751 23.34 50.56 -25.31
C ALA A 751 22.68 50.16 -26.62
N TYR A 752 21.65 49.32 -26.52
CA TYR A 752 20.76 48.91 -27.58
C TYR A 752 19.32 49.19 -27.17
N GLU A 753 18.71 50.20 -27.79
CA GLU A 753 17.29 50.52 -27.60
C GLU A 753 16.46 49.71 -28.60
N ALA A 754 15.71 48.72 -28.10
CA ALA A 754 14.74 47.99 -28.89
C ALA A 754 13.37 48.70 -28.84
N ALA A 755 12.51 48.45 -29.82
CA ALA A 755 11.15 48.97 -29.81
C ALA A 755 10.35 48.47 -28.59
N ALA A 756 9.37 49.25 -28.14
CA ALA A 756 8.41 48.92 -27.08
C ALA A 756 8.92 48.93 -25.62
N GLY A 757 9.83 49.85 -25.27
CA GLY A 757 10.22 50.10 -23.87
C GLY A 757 11.20 49.07 -23.30
N VAL A 758 12.02 48.48 -24.18
CA VAL A 758 13.03 47.46 -23.88
C VAL A 758 14.41 48.06 -24.08
N ASN A 759 15.13 48.28 -22.99
CA ASN A 759 16.51 48.76 -23.03
C ASN A 759 17.46 47.62 -22.65
N LEU A 760 18.37 47.29 -23.56
CA LEU A 760 19.45 46.35 -23.30
C LEU A 760 20.79 47.09 -23.31
N GLU A 761 21.64 46.88 -22.32
CA GLU A 761 23.03 47.30 -22.37
C GLU A 761 23.93 46.10 -22.18
N TYR A 762 25.08 46.06 -22.85
CA TYR A 762 26.03 44.98 -22.68
C TYR A 762 27.48 45.46 -22.79
N GLY A 763 28.41 44.74 -22.15
CA GLY A 763 29.83 45.05 -22.23
C GLY A 763 30.70 43.83 -21.90
N LEU A 764 31.93 43.82 -22.40
CA LEU A 764 32.86 42.72 -22.17
C LEU A 764 33.74 42.99 -20.95
N MET A 765 33.94 41.95 -20.14
CA MET A 765 34.85 41.94 -19.01
C MET A 765 35.69 40.67 -19.04
N GLY A 766 36.85 40.71 -19.70
CA GLY A 766 37.69 39.51 -19.89
C GLY A 766 36.98 38.48 -20.77
N ASP A 767 36.84 37.25 -20.25
CA ASP A 767 36.13 36.14 -20.91
C ASP A 767 34.63 36.07 -20.51
N SER A 768 34.09 37.17 -19.98
CA SER A 768 32.70 37.30 -19.54
C SER A 768 31.99 38.47 -20.23
N VAL A 769 30.66 38.38 -20.35
CA VAL A 769 29.79 39.46 -20.78
C VAL A 769 28.92 39.93 -19.62
N VAL A 770 28.79 41.25 -19.49
CA VAL A 770 27.85 41.93 -18.58
C VAL A 770 26.64 42.32 -19.40
N ILE A 771 25.43 41.99 -18.93
CA ILE A 771 24.17 42.29 -19.61
C ILE A 771 23.21 42.98 -18.64
N THR A 772 22.66 44.12 -19.05
CA THR A 772 21.59 44.83 -18.35
C THR A 772 20.32 44.77 -19.17
N MET A 773 19.24 44.25 -18.60
CA MET A 773 17.88 44.28 -19.13
C MET A 773 17.06 45.29 -18.32
N ALA A 774 16.46 46.30 -18.94
CA ALA A 774 15.60 47.28 -18.25
C ALA A 774 14.31 47.53 -19.05
N TYR A 775 13.21 46.90 -18.63
CA TYR A 775 11.94 46.88 -19.38
C TYR A 775 10.81 47.56 -18.60
N GLU A 776 9.89 48.24 -19.29
CA GLU A 776 8.69 48.87 -18.70
C GLU A 776 7.64 47.83 -18.24
N THR A 777 7.91 47.15 -17.13
CA THR A 777 6.97 46.23 -16.47
C THR A 777 7.14 46.21 -14.95
N GLU A 778 6.11 45.75 -14.23
CA GLU A 778 6.16 45.38 -12.82
C GLU A 778 6.32 43.85 -12.61
N GLY A 779 6.40 43.06 -13.68
CA GLY A 779 6.59 41.60 -13.64
C GLY A 779 8.01 41.16 -14.00
N TYR A 780 8.16 39.93 -14.51
CA TYR A 780 9.47 39.40 -14.93
C TYR A 780 9.95 40.03 -16.24
N VAL A 781 11.28 40.01 -16.43
CA VAL A 781 11.98 40.36 -17.67
C VAL A 781 12.85 39.20 -18.12
N ALA A 782 12.99 38.96 -19.42
CA ALA A 782 13.76 37.84 -19.93
C ALA A 782 14.47 38.16 -21.26
N ILE A 783 15.65 37.56 -21.44
CA ILE A 783 16.41 37.52 -22.70
C ILE A 783 16.72 36.06 -23.05
N GLY A 784 16.76 35.75 -24.35
CA GLY A 784 17.19 34.47 -24.89
C GLY A 784 18.23 34.65 -25.99
N ILE A 785 19.29 33.85 -25.96
CA ILE A 785 20.44 33.97 -26.86
C ILE A 785 20.46 32.79 -27.85
N ASP A 786 20.62 33.15 -29.13
CA ASP A 786 20.79 32.29 -30.31
C ASP A 786 19.73 31.19 -30.52
N PRO A 787 18.42 31.51 -30.49
CA PRO A 787 17.38 30.54 -30.79
C PRO A 787 17.51 29.96 -32.20
N SER A 788 17.21 28.67 -32.32
CA SER A 788 17.32 27.90 -33.56
C SER A 788 16.20 28.16 -34.59
N ASP A 789 15.04 28.69 -34.15
CA ASP A 789 13.82 28.78 -34.96
C ASP A 789 13.30 30.21 -35.19
N GLY A 790 14.04 31.22 -34.73
CA GLY A 790 13.60 32.62 -34.77
C GLY A 790 12.43 32.95 -33.84
N GLY A 791 12.04 31.99 -32.98
CA GLY A 791 11.26 32.10 -31.75
C GLY A 791 12.18 31.88 -30.55
N MET A 792 11.81 31.04 -29.60
CA MET A 792 12.63 30.76 -28.40
C MET A 792 13.19 29.33 -28.35
N THR A 793 12.98 28.50 -29.38
CA THR A 793 13.40 27.10 -29.33
C THR A 793 14.93 26.98 -29.41
N ASN A 794 15.52 26.25 -28.47
CA ASN A 794 16.95 26.12 -28.19
C ASN A 794 17.63 27.45 -27.83
N ALA A 795 16.88 28.39 -27.24
CA ALA A 795 17.47 29.58 -26.67
C ALA A 795 18.01 29.28 -25.26
N ASP A 796 19.19 29.84 -25.01
CA ASP A 796 19.83 30.00 -23.72
C ASP A 796 19.22 31.25 -23.05
N MET A 797 18.47 31.07 -21.97
CA MET A 797 17.50 32.04 -21.45
C MET A 797 17.84 32.53 -20.05
N TYR A 798 17.92 33.84 -19.88
CA TYR A 798 18.06 34.47 -18.56
C TYR A 798 16.79 35.21 -18.19
N VAL A 799 16.22 34.87 -17.04
CA VAL A 799 14.92 35.40 -16.58
C VAL A 799 15.06 36.06 -15.21
N GLY A 800 14.78 37.36 -15.15
CA GLY A 800 14.82 38.17 -13.93
C GLY A 800 13.42 38.44 -13.39
N ARG A 801 13.16 38.14 -12.12
CA ARG A 801 11.87 38.40 -11.45
C ARG A 801 12.08 38.74 -9.97
N PHE A 802 11.06 39.28 -9.31
CA PHE A 802 11.10 39.49 -7.86
C PHE A 802 10.22 38.46 -7.16
N GLU A 803 10.81 37.58 -6.34
CA GLU A 803 10.10 36.60 -5.54
C GLU A 803 10.05 37.05 -4.09
N GLY A 804 8.83 37.26 -3.56
CA GLY A 804 8.66 37.79 -2.20
C GLY A 804 9.28 39.18 -1.97
N GLY A 805 9.62 39.91 -3.05
CA GLY A 805 10.32 41.20 -3.00
C GLY A 805 11.84 41.12 -3.13
N VAL A 806 12.41 39.92 -3.29
CA VAL A 806 13.84 39.67 -3.52
C VAL A 806 14.10 39.45 -5.01
N PRO A 807 15.08 40.13 -5.63
CA PRO A 807 15.40 39.92 -7.04
C PRO A 807 16.09 38.58 -7.25
N VAL A 808 15.62 37.80 -8.23
CA VAL A 808 16.19 36.52 -8.63
C VAL A 808 16.45 36.56 -10.14
N ILE A 809 17.63 36.14 -10.57
CA ILE A 809 17.95 35.83 -11.98
C ILE A 809 18.06 34.31 -12.08
N GLU A 810 17.39 33.72 -13.07
CA GLU A 810 17.40 32.28 -13.32
C GLU A 810 17.97 32.03 -14.70
N ASP A 811 18.89 31.08 -14.78
CA ASP A 811 19.38 30.50 -16.02
C ASP A 811 18.50 29.33 -16.43
N ARG A 812 18.05 29.32 -17.67
CA ARG A 812 16.99 28.44 -18.17
C ARG A 812 17.27 28.05 -19.62
N TYR A 813 16.78 26.87 -20.01
CA TYR A 813 16.87 26.40 -21.38
C TYR A 813 15.50 26.17 -22.02
N ALA A 814 15.28 26.72 -23.21
CA ALA A 814 14.00 26.65 -23.89
C ALA A 814 13.96 25.52 -24.93
N LEU A 815 13.33 24.39 -24.61
CA LEU A 815 13.16 23.25 -25.53
C LEU A 815 12.04 23.44 -26.58
N GLY A 816 11.33 24.56 -26.53
CA GLY A 816 10.20 24.87 -27.42
C GLY A 816 9.49 26.16 -27.04
N THR A 817 8.25 26.35 -27.50
CA THR A 817 7.46 27.58 -27.26
C THR A 817 6.64 27.53 -25.95
N PHE A 818 7.06 26.72 -24.99
CA PHE A 818 6.44 26.58 -23.66
C PHE A 818 7.42 27.09 -22.59
N THR A 819 7.00 27.12 -21.32
CA THR A 819 7.82 27.66 -20.23
C THR A 819 9.20 26.99 -20.18
N PRO A 820 10.32 27.75 -20.26
CA PRO A 820 11.67 27.20 -20.22
C PRO A 820 11.96 26.46 -18.91
N GLU A 821 12.64 25.32 -19.01
CA GLU A 821 13.05 24.53 -17.85
C GLU A 821 14.23 25.22 -17.16
N LEU A 822 14.33 25.08 -15.83
CA LEU A 822 15.50 25.56 -15.09
C LEU A 822 16.71 24.73 -15.51
N ASP A 823 17.86 25.37 -15.71
CA ASP A 823 19.09 24.65 -16.01
C ASP A 823 19.39 23.62 -14.90
N SER A 824 19.64 22.37 -15.31
CA SER A 824 19.71 21.22 -14.41
C SER A 824 21.14 20.84 -14.03
N THR A 825 22.13 21.45 -14.70
CA THR A 825 23.56 21.18 -14.55
C THR A 825 24.24 22.29 -13.76
N THR A 826 24.10 23.56 -14.17
CA THR A 826 24.68 24.73 -13.50
C THR A 826 23.84 26.00 -13.70
N GLN A 827 23.94 26.98 -12.80
CA GLN A 827 23.35 28.31 -12.99
C GLN A 827 24.50 29.28 -13.29
N ASP A 828 24.63 29.73 -14.54
CA ASP A 828 25.84 30.39 -15.03
C ASP A 828 25.70 31.92 -15.21
N ALA A 829 24.66 32.49 -14.61
CA ALA A 829 24.46 33.93 -14.44
C ALA A 829 24.68 34.40 -13.00
N THR A 830 25.59 35.36 -12.83
CA THR A 830 25.81 36.06 -11.56
C THR A 830 25.07 37.40 -11.56
N LEU A 831 24.08 37.58 -10.68
CA LEU A 831 23.37 38.85 -10.52
C LEU A 831 24.30 39.95 -9.97
N VAL A 832 24.36 41.09 -10.66
CA VAL A 832 25.16 42.27 -10.25
C VAL A 832 24.27 43.34 -9.60
N GLN A 833 23.13 43.64 -10.23
CA GLN A 833 22.20 44.66 -9.74
C GLN A 833 20.78 44.36 -10.21
N ALA A 834 19.79 44.66 -9.38
CA ALA A 834 18.38 44.65 -9.80
C ALA A 834 17.63 45.82 -9.19
N SER A 835 16.66 46.37 -9.93
CA SER A 835 15.76 47.39 -9.40
C SER A 835 14.37 47.32 -10.04
N ARG A 836 13.35 47.64 -9.25
CA ARG A 836 11.96 47.80 -9.72
C ARG A 836 11.43 49.15 -9.24
N GLU A 837 11.62 50.17 -10.06
CA GLU A 837 11.25 51.55 -9.73
C GLU A 837 10.55 52.23 -10.90
N GLY A 838 9.51 53.02 -10.61
CA GLY A 838 8.83 53.83 -11.64
C GLY A 838 8.13 53.05 -12.75
N GLY A 839 7.77 51.77 -12.51
CA GLY A 839 7.17 50.89 -13.52
C GLY A 839 8.19 50.24 -14.47
N ILE A 840 9.49 50.32 -14.15
CA ILE A 840 10.57 49.66 -14.87
C ILE A 840 11.16 48.59 -13.97
N THR A 841 11.28 47.37 -14.49
CA THR A 841 12.01 46.27 -13.86
C THR A 841 13.34 46.10 -14.59
N SER A 842 14.44 46.11 -13.84
CA SER A 842 15.80 46.03 -14.39
C SER A 842 16.66 45.00 -13.67
N PHE A 843 17.48 44.27 -14.43
CA PHE A 843 18.43 43.26 -13.97
C PHE A 843 19.73 43.40 -14.75
N THR A 844 20.84 43.50 -14.03
CA THR A 844 22.21 43.45 -14.55
C THR A 844 22.88 42.19 -14.04
N PHE A 845 23.40 41.36 -14.92
CA PHE A 845 24.07 40.10 -14.57
C PHE A 845 25.31 39.86 -15.43
N VAL A 846 26.20 38.96 -14.97
CA VAL A 846 27.43 38.55 -15.67
C VAL A 846 27.36 37.06 -15.97
N ARG A 847 27.78 36.66 -17.18
CA ARG A 847 28.03 35.25 -17.55
C ARG A 847 29.33 35.09 -18.33
N LEU A 848 29.88 33.89 -18.39
CA LEU A 848 31.02 33.58 -19.27
C LEU A 848 30.60 33.58 -20.75
N LEU A 849 31.53 33.91 -21.64
CA LEU A 849 31.33 33.77 -23.09
C LEU A 849 31.22 32.28 -23.49
N ASP A 850 31.94 31.41 -22.80
CA ASP A 850 31.82 29.94 -22.87
C ASP A 850 31.64 29.43 -21.43
N THR A 851 30.44 28.96 -21.11
CA THR A 851 30.07 28.47 -19.77
C THR A 851 30.53 27.03 -19.54
N LEU A 852 31.12 26.38 -20.56
CA LEU A 852 31.52 24.97 -20.55
C LEU A 852 30.35 23.99 -20.36
N ASP A 853 29.11 24.45 -20.60
CA ASP A 853 27.89 23.64 -20.68
C ASP A 853 27.32 23.64 -22.12
N PRO A 854 27.81 22.78 -23.02
CA PRO A 854 27.35 22.77 -24.41
C PRO A 854 25.97 22.12 -24.60
N ASP A 855 25.40 21.50 -23.56
CA ASP A 855 24.13 20.78 -23.67
C ASP A 855 22.94 21.72 -23.40
N GLN A 856 23.14 22.76 -22.59
CA GLN A 856 22.11 23.74 -22.22
C GLN A 856 22.47 25.20 -22.52
N ASP A 857 23.75 25.56 -22.69
CA ASP A 857 24.16 26.94 -22.99
C ASP A 857 24.74 27.14 -24.39
N ASN A 858 24.41 28.29 -24.99
CA ASN A 858 24.96 28.72 -26.25
C ASN A 858 26.22 29.57 -26.01
N VAL A 859 27.35 29.15 -26.58
CA VAL A 859 28.60 29.92 -26.55
C VAL A 859 28.40 31.27 -27.26
N ILE A 860 28.75 32.37 -26.58
CA ILE A 860 28.75 33.71 -27.16
C ILE A 860 30.00 33.87 -28.01
N GLU A 861 29.81 33.73 -29.31
CA GLU A 861 30.85 33.83 -30.32
C GLU A 861 31.00 35.26 -30.87
N ASP A 862 32.15 35.59 -31.45
CA ASP A 862 32.35 36.85 -32.18
C ASP A 862 31.66 36.80 -33.56
N ARG A 863 30.34 36.79 -33.52
CA ARG A 863 29.44 36.87 -34.68
C ARG A 863 28.12 37.54 -34.29
N THR A 864 27.33 37.87 -35.30
CA THR A 864 25.94 38.23 -35.09
C THR A 864 25.15 37.02 -34.60
N MET A 865 24.53 37.14 -33.44
CA MET A 865 23.66 36.14 -32.81
C MET A 865 22.22 36.70 -32.73
N ALA A 866 21.24 35.82 -32.85
CA ALA A 866 19.84 36.21 -32.67
C ALA A 866 19.56 36.37 -31.17
N VAL A 867 18.83 37.41 -30.79
CA VAL A 867 18.44 37.67 -29.40
C VAL A 867 16.93 37.85 -29.35
N VAL A 868 16.28 37.13 -28.45
CA VAL A 868 14.85 37.27 -28.14
C VAL A 868 14.66 37.86 -26.76
N TRP A 869 13.56 38.58 -26.56
CA TRP A 869 13.21 39.15 -25.26
C TRP A 869 11.74 38.97 -24.97
N ALA A 870 11.40 38.93 -23.68
CA ALA A 870 10.03 38.86 -23.20
C ALA A 870 9.86 39.62 -21.88
N MET A 871 8.63 40.07 -21.60
CA MET A 871 8.26 40.59 -20.29
C MET A 871 6.85 40.13 -19.88
N GLY A 872 6.70 39.78 -18.61
CA GLY A 872 5.41 39.45 -18.00
C GLY A 872 4.79 40.64 -17.29
N SER A 873 3.46 40.68 -17.18
CA SER A 873 2.75 41.67 -16.35
C SER A 873 2.73 41.31 -14.86
N ALA A 874 3.28 40.15 -14.49
CA ALA A 874 3.43 39.65 -13.13
C ALA A 874 4.74 38.84 -13.04
N ASP A 875 5.16 38.51 -11.82
CA ASP A 875 6.35 37.69 -11.56
C ASP A 875 6.13 36.19 -11.85
N SER A 876 4.90 35.78 -12.17
CA SER A 876 4.55 34.42 -12.60
C SER A 876 4.78 34.21 -14.10
N PHE A 877 5.21 33.00 -14.50
CA PHE A 877 5.46 32.62 -15.89
C PHE A 877 4.20 32.30 -16.70
N ASP A 878 3.19 33.16 -16.59
CA ASP A 878 1.99 33.08 -17.41
C ASP A 878 2.27 33.48 -18.87
N TYR A 879 1.34 33.12 -19.77
CA TYR A 879 1.44 33.48 -21.18
C TYR A 879 1.59 35.01 -21.35
N HIS A 880 2.63 35.44 -22.06
CA HIS A 880 2.99 36.84 -22.23
C HIS A 880 2.79 37.31 -23.68
N ALA A 881 2.19 38.50 -23.85
CA ALA A 881 1.98 39.11 -25.16
C ALA A 881 3.15 40.04 -25.59
N SER A 882 3.94 40.52 -24.62
CA SER A 882 5.04 41.47 -24.84
C SER A 882 6.37 40.73 -25.02
N ARG A 883 6.80 40.61 -26.27
CA ARG A 883 8.02 39.91 -26.69
C ARG A 883 8.52 40.44 -28.03
N GLY A 884 9.79 40.22 -28.34
CA GLY A 884 10.38 40.63 -29.61
C GLY A 884 11.73 39.97 -29.87
N LYS A 885 12.37 40.36 -30.98
CA LYS A 885 13.68 39.85 -31.38
C LYS A 885 14.53 40.89 -32.08
N PHE A 886 15.84 40.77 -31.97
CA PHE A 886 16.84 41.55 -32.69
C PHE A 886 18.12 40.74 -32.86
N ASN A 887 19.12 41.31 -33.52
CA ASN A 887 20.41 40.67 -33.76
C ASN A 887 21.51 41.50 -33.12
N LEU A 888 22.47 40.83 -32.47
CA LEU A 888 23.57 41.49 -31.75
C LEU A 888 24.88 40.71 -31.89
N ASN A 889 26.00 41.41 -32.02
CA ASN A 889 27.33 40.82 -31.79
C ASN A 889 27.85 41.35 -30.44
N PHE A 890 27.92 40.46 -29.45
CA PHE A 890 28.34 40.81 -28.10
C PHE A 890 29.85 41.09 -28.00
N ILE A 891 30.67 40.57 -28.93
CA ILE A 891 32.14 40.68 -28.90
C ILE A 891 32.66 41.75 -29.86
N GLY A 892 32.34 41.65 -31.15
CA GLY A 892 32.86 42.53 -32.20
C GLY A 892 32.26 43.94 -32.24
N GLY A 893 31.25 44.21 -31.39
CA GLY A 893 30.45 45.42 -31.44
C GLY A 893 29.50 45.45 -32.65
N THR A 894 28.59 46.42 -32.67
CA THR A 894 27.65 46.61 -33.78
C THR A 894 28.37 47.24 -34.97
N GLU A 895 28.93 46.44 -35.88
CA GLU A 895 29.10 46.95 -37.26
C GLU A 895 27.68 47.25 -37.81
N GLU A 896 27.52 48.43 -38.40
CA GLU A 896 26.32 48.83 -39.15
C GLU A 896 25.95 47.72 -40.14
N LEU A 897 25.00 46.87 -39.77
CA LEU A 897 24.40 45.91 -40.67
C LEU A 897 23.18 46.57 -41.32
N ASP A 898 23.38 46.87 -42.61
CA ASP A 898 22.45 47.14 -43.70
C ASP A 898 20.94 47.26 -43.34
N GLU A 899 20.35 48.37 -43.79
CA GLU A 899 18.92 48.73 -43.76
C GLU A 899 17.94 47.68 -44.36
N ASP A 900 18.43 46.54 -44.87
CA ASP A 900 17.65 45.52 -45.56
C ASP A 900 17.25 44.30 -44.70
N ALA A 901 17.57 44.26 -43.41
CA ALA A 901 17.09 43.22 -42.47
C ALA A 901 15.80 43.59 -41.71
N SER A 902 15.12 44.68 -42.09
CA SER A 902 13.82 45.09 -41.53
C SER A 902 12.61 44.46 -42.23
N ALA A 903 12.77 43.27 -42.83
CA ALA A 903 11.67 42.56 -43.48
C ALA A 903 10.90 41.70 -42.46
N ASP A 904 9.76 42.28 -42.04
CA ASP A 904 8.55 41.60 -41.62
C ASP A 904 8.63 40.87 -40.28
N TYR A 905 8.17 41.51 -39.21
CA TYR A 905 7.24 40.93 -38.22
C TYR A 905 6.91 42.00 -37.17
N GLY A 906 6.00 42.91 -37.52
CA GLY A 906 5.53 43.95 -36.61
C GLY A 906 4.37 44.74 -37.19
N SER A 907 3.16 44.17 -37.17
CA SER A 907 1.92 44.94 -37.01
C SER A 907 0.78 43.98 -36.70
N ASP A 908 0.20 44.08 -35.50
CA ASP A 908 -1.23 44.37 -35.37
C ASP A 908 -1.63 44.39 -33.88
N VAL A 909 -1.39 45.55 -33.26
CA VAL A 909 -2.27 46.04 -32.21
C VAL A 909 -3.36 46.88 -32.89
N ALA A 910 -4.60 46.47 -32.66
CA ALA A 910 -5.85 47.20 -32.84
C ALA A 910 -6.42 47.39 -34.27
N SER A 911 -7.43 46.58 -34.60
CA SER A 911 -8.74 47.15 -34.97
C SER A 911 -9.88 46.21 -34.59
N ALA A 912 -10.66 46.64 -33.59
CA ALA A 912 -12.08 46.33 -33.57
C ALA A 912 -12.73 46.98 -34.79
N ASP A 913 -13.78 46.35 -35.31
CA ASP A 913 -14.59 46.77 -36.46
C ASP A 913 -13.97 46.51 -37.85
N ASN A 914 -14.13 45.29 -38.36
CA ASN A 914 -14.98 45.01 -39.53
C ASN A 914 -14.86 43.54 -39.99
N CYS A 915 -15.54 42.63 -39.28
CA CYS A 915 -15.99 41.37 -39.86
C CYS A 915 -17.52 41.34 -39.83
N THR A 916 -18.11 42.11 -40.73
CA THR A 916 -19.50 41.88 -41.13
C THR A 916 -19.51 40.82 -42.23
N SER A 917 -20.18 39.70 -41.95
CA SER A 917 -20.47 38.51 -42.78
C SER A 917 -19.45 37.35 -42.81
N ASN A 918 -19.83 36.28 -42.09
CA ASN A 918 -19.56 34.86 -42.38
C ASN A 918 -18.19 34.20 -42.05
N CYS A 919 -17.70 34.31 -40.82
CA CYS A 919 -16.75 33.34 -40.26
C CYS A 919 -17.04 33.01 -38.78
N THR A 920 -18.15 32.33 -38.48
CA THR A 920 -18.36 31.59 -37.23
C THR A 920 -19.03 30.26 -37.55
N SER A 921 -18.27 29.17 -37.57
CA SER A 921 -18.77 27.79 -37.40
C SER A 921 -17.56 26.85 -37.29
N GLY A 922 -17.33 26.31 -36.10
CA GLY A 922 -16.25 25.36 -35.85
C GLY A 922 -16.01 25.06 -34.37
N GLY A 923 -16.20 26.03 -33.47
CA GLY A 923 -16.04 25.84 -32.02
C GLY A 923 -17.34 25.46 -31.30
N ALA A 924 -18.41 26.24 -31.50
CA ALA A 924 -19.67 26.02 -30.77
C ALA A 924 -20.46 24.79 -31.25
N ASP A 925 -20.30 24.37 -32.50
CA ASP A 925 -21.06 23.26 -33.09
C ASP A 925 -20.51 21.89 -32.67
N VAL A 926 -19.22 21.77 -32.35
CA VAL A 926 -18.60 20.51 -31.90
C VAL A 926 -18.93 20.23 -30.43
N GLU A 927 -18.89 21.28 -29.60
CA GLU A 927 -19.17 21.17 -28.16
C GLU A 927 -20.64 20.82 -27.88
N LEU A 928 -21.60 21.26 -28.71
CA LEU A 928 -23.01 20.88 -28.58
C LEU A 928 -23.27 19.40 -28.91
N ILE A 929 -22.53 18.81 -29.86
CA ILE A 929 -22.67 17.41 -30.26
C ILE A 929 -22.13 16.49 -29.16
N ASP A 930 -20.96 16.80 -28.63
CA ASP A 930 -20.31 15.99 -27.59
C ASP A 930 -21.13 16.01 -26.29
N ASN A 931 -21.68 17.18 -25.91
CA ASN A 931 -22.58 17.29 -24.78
C ASN A 931 -23.90 16.52 -24.98
N HIS A 932 -24.49 16.56 -26.18
CA HIS A 932 -25.67 15.76 -26.50
C HIS A 932 -25.37 14.25 -26.42
N ALA A 933 -24.24 13.81 -26.98
CA ALA A 933 -23.82 12.41 -27.01
C ALA A 933 -23.54 11.86 -25.60
N MET A 934 -22.88 12.63 -24.73
CA MET A 934 -22.62 12.23 -23.35
C MET A 934 -23.91 12.09 -22.53
N ILE A 935 -24.81 13.09 -22.61
CA ILE A 935 -26.07 13.09 -21.87
C ILE A 935 -26.94 11.90 -22.31
N MET A 936 -27.07 11.66 -23.61
CA MET A 936 -27.93 10.59 -24.13
C MET A 936 -27.30 9.20 -24.00
N GLY A 937 -25.98 9.10 -24.11
CA GLY A 937 -25.21 7.88 -23.88
C GLY A 937 -25.28 7.39 -22.43
N LEU A 938 -25.46 8.27 -21.45
CA LEU A 938 -25.67 7.88 -20.04
C LEU A 938 -27.17 7.63 -19.74
N THR A 939 -28.05 8.48 -20.26
CA THR A 939 -29.46 8.50 -19.84
C THR A 939 -30.25 7.30 -20.34
N TRP A 940 -30.08 6.92 -21.61
CA TRP A 940 -30.93 5.93 -22.27
C TRP A 940 -30.49 4.49 -22.11
N PRO A 941 -29.22 4.11 -22.37
CA PRO A 941 -28.81 2.73 -22.16
C PRO A 941 -28.68 2.45 -20.66
N LEU A 942 -28.03 3.30 -19.86
CA LEU A 942 -27.74 2.96 -18.46
C LEU A 942 -28.92 3.22 -17.51
N LEU A 943 -29.35 4.47 -17.38
CA LEU A 943 -30.30 4.87 -16.33
C LEU A 943 -31.74 4.39 -16.59
N CYS A 944 -32.22 4.47 -17.83
CA CYS A 944 -33.57 3.99 -18.19
C CYS A 944 -33.73 2.49 -17.91
N VAL A 945 -32.73 1.69 -18.29
CA VAL A 945 -32.68 0.25 -18.01
C VAL A 945 -32.57 -0.04 -16.53
N MET A 946 -31.67 0.65 -15.81
CA MET A 946 -31.48 0.44 -14.37
C MET A 946 -32.80 0.66 -13.61
N GLY A 947 -33.57 1.69 -14.01
CA GLY A 947 -34.90 1.91 -13.48
C GLY A 947 -35.83 0.70 -13.66
N VAL A 948 -35.86 0.07 -14.84
CA VAL A 948 -36.68 -1.13 -15.08
C VAL A 948 -36.19 -2.33 -14.26
N LEU A 949 -34.87 -2.52 -14.14
CA LEU A 949 -34.29 -3.61 -13.35
C LEU A 949 -34.62 -3.45 -11.85
N ILE A 950 -34.54 -2.24 -11.30
CA ILE A 950 -34.90 -1.97 -9.90
C ILE A 950 -36.40 -2.19 -9.66
N ALA A 951 -37.28 -1.79 -10.59
CA ALA A 951 -38.71 -2.05 -10.46
C ALA A 951 -39.09 -3.54 -10.56
N ARG A 952 -38.21 -4.36 -11.13
CA ARG A 952 -38.42 -5.78 -11.32
C ARG A 952 -37.80 -6.63 -10.22
N PHE A 953 -36.56 -6.33 -9.85
CA PHE A 953 -35.73 -7.15 -8.96
C PHE A 953 -35.45 -6.49 -7.61
N GLY A 954 -35.54 -5.17 -7.54
CA GLY A 954 -35.31 -4.42 -6.32
C GLY A 954 -36.47 -4.46 -5.34
N ARG A 955 -37.62 -5.08 -5.67
CA ARG A 955 -38.83 -5.06 -4.84
C ARG A 955 -38.66 -5.58 -3.41
N SER A 956 -37.64 -6.40 -3.16
CA SER A 956 -37.30 -6.87 -1.81
C SER A 956 -36.48 -5.85 -1.00
N TRP A 957 -36.05 -4.74 -1.60
CA TRP A 957 -35.30 -3.67 -0.93
C TRP A 957 -36.27 -2.64 -0.36
N ARG A 958 -36.05 -2.26 0.90
CA ARG A 958 -36.88 -1.31 1.65
C ARG A 958 -37.19 0.02 0.94
N TYR A 959 -36.31 0.51 0.07
CA TYR A 959 -36.45 1.81 -0.59
C TYR A 959 -36.59 1.73 -2.11
N TRP A 960 -36.89 0.55 -2.67
CA TRP A 960 -36.82 0.30 -4.11
C TRP A 960 -37.72 1.24 -4.93
N LEU A 961 -38.93 1.52 -4.43
CA LEU A 961 -39.90 2.37 -5.12
C LEU A 961 -39.43 3.83 -5.18
N ARG A 962 -38.84 4.33 -4.09
CA ARG A 962 -38.23 5.68 -4.04
C ARG A 962 -37.05 5.79 -4.98
N VAL A 963 -36.15 4.79 -4.98
CA VAL A 963 -34.99 4.72 -5.87
C VAL A 963 -35.43 4.64 -7.33
N HIS A 964 -36.42 3.80 -7.65
CA HIS A 964 -36.99 3.70 -9.00
C HIS A 964 -37.56 5.04 -9.48
N ARG A 965 -38.38 5.71 -8.66
CA ARG A 965 -38.98 7.01 -8.98
C ARG A 965 -37.92 8.10 -9.16
N PHE A 966 -36.91 8.14 -8.30
CA PHE A 966 -35.79 9.07 -8.41
C PHE A 966 -35.05 8.91 -9.74
N ILE A 967 -34.66 7.67 -10.07
CA ILE A 967 -33.96 7.37 -11.33
C ILE A 967 -34.84 7.74 -12.53
N GLN A 968 -36.13 7.42 -12.53
CA GLN A 968 -37.02 7.78 -13.63
C GLN A 968 -37.19 9.30 -13.77
N THR A 969 -37.20 10.04 -12.67
CA THR A 969 -37.28 11.52 -12.69
C THR A 969 -36.02 12.13 -13.31
N VAL A 970 -34.85 11.60 -12.97
CA VAL A 970 -33.57 11.98 -13.58
C VAL A 970 -33.57 11.64 -15.07
N VAL A 971 -34.05 10.45 -15.45
CA VAL A 971 -34.12 10.00 -16.85
C VAL A 971 -35.00 10.94 -17.69
N VAL A 972 -36.19 11.30 -17.20
CA VAL A 972 -37.09 12.24 -17.91
C VAL A 972 -36.43 13.61 -18.05
N SER A 973 -35.77 14.10 -17.00
CA SER A 973 -35.16 15.44 -16.98
C SER A 973 -33.98 15.54 -17.95
N LEU A 974 -33.05 14.59 -17.89
CA LEU A 974 -31.89 14.56 -18.79
C LEU A 974 -32.29 14.29 -20.25
N SER A 975 -33.33 13.47 -20.46
CA SER A 975 -33.88 13.25 -21.81
C SER A 975 -34.45 14.55 -22.40
N PHE A 976 -35.08 15.40 -21.59
CA PHE A 976 -35.56 16.70 -22.05
C PHE A 976 -34.40 17.65 -22.39
N VAL A 977 -33.39 17.72 -21.51
CA VAL A 977 -32.20 18.57 -21.71
C VAL A 977 -31.47 18.20 -22.99
N GLY A 978 -31.09 16.94 -23.18
CA GLY A 978 -30.35 16.57 -24.38
C GLY A 978 -31.21 16.67 -25.65
N GLN A 979 -32.55 16.62 -25.56
CA GLN A 979 -33.40 16.90 -26.72
C GLN A 979 -33.39 18.39 -27.11
N VAL A 980 -33.30 19.30 -26.14
CA VAL A 980 -33.11 20.74 -26.42
C VAL A 980 -31.78 20.96 -27.14
N PHE A 981 -30.70 20.32 -26.69
CA PHE A 981 -29.41 20.36 -27.39
C PHE A 981 -29.52 19.85 -28.83
N ALA A 982 -30.21 18.71 -29.06
CA ALA A 982 -30.42 18.19 -30.40
C ALA A 982 -31.26 19.12 -31.28
N PHE A 983 -32.32 19.72 -30.73
CA PHE A 983 -33.19 20.63 -31.47
C PHE A 983 -32.48 21.93 -31.87
N VAL A 984 -31.69 22.49 -30.95
CA VAL A 984 -30.85 23.67 -31.21
C VAL A 984 -29.79 23.36 -32.26
N TYR A 985 -29.09 22.23 -32.12
CA TYR A 985 -28.03 21.81 -33.04
C TYR A 985 -28.55 21.54 -34.45
N THR A 986 -29.70 20.86 -34.58
CA THR A 986 -30.27 20.49 -35.90
C THR A 986 -31.13 21.59 -36.52
N GLY A 987 -31.34 22.72 -35.83
CA GLY A 987 -32.31 23.74 -36.22
C GLY A 987 -33.74 23.20 -36.32
N GLY A 988 -34.05 22.12 -35.59
CA GLY A 988 -35.32 21.39 -35.67
C GLY A 988 -35.47 20.46 -36.87
N SER A 989 -34.40 20.17 -37.61
CA SER A 989 -34.42 19.23 -38.73
C SER A 989 -34.59 17.78 -38.28
N LEU A 990 -35.48 17.04 -38.95
CA LEU A 990 -35.78 15.61 -38.71
C LEU A 990 -35.35 14.73 -39.90
N GLU A 991 -34.45 15.21 -40.74
CA GLU A 991 -34.09 14.54 -41.99
C GLU A 991 -33.33 13.22 -41.79
N THR A 992 -32.74 13.03 -40.61
CA THR A 992 -31.99 11.81 -40.28
C THR A 992 -32.88 10.79 -39.56
N THR A 993 -32.62 9.50 -39.76
CA THR A 993 -33.38 8.42 -39.09
C THR A 993 -33.31 8.52 -37.56
N HIS A 994 -32.17 8.98 -37.02
CA HIS A 994 -31.95 9.24 -35.60
C HIS A 994 -32.84 10.40 -35.11
N GLY A 995 -32.88 11.52 -35.83
CA GLY A 995 -33.74 12.67 -35.51
C GLY A 995 -35.24 12.35 -35.62
N ALA A 996 -35.66 11.64 -36.67
CA ALA A 996 -37.05 11.28 -36.89
C ALA A 996 -37.60 10.30 -35.83
N THR A 997 -36.76 9.38 -35.32
CA THR A 997 -37.19 8.40 -34.32
C THR A 997 -37.14 8.95 -32.88
N ALA A 998 -36.49 10.09 -32.64
CA ALA A 998 -36.34 10.69 -31.30
C ALA A 998 -37.67 11.25 -30.77
N ILE A 999 -38.56 11.69 -31.66
CA ILE A 999 -39.91 12.17 -31.32
C ILE A 999 -40.74 11.07 -30.64
N PHE A 1000 -40.57 9.80 -31.02
CA PHE A 1000 -41.30 8.70 -30.40
C PHE A 1000 -40.90 8.51 -28.94
N ILE A 1001 -39.62 8.66 -28.59
CA ILE A 1001 -39.17 8.55 -27.19
C ILE A 1001 -39.86 9.61 -26.33
N ILE A 1002 -39.96 10.86 -26.80
CA ILE A 1002 -40.66 11.94 -26.06
C ILE A 1002 -42.15 11.60 -25.87
N CYS A 1003 -42.80 11.09 -26.91
CA CYS A 1003 -44.20 10.70 -26.88
C CYS A 1003 -44.49 9.50 -25.94
N PHE A 1004 -43.49 8.74 -25.53
CA PHE A 1004 -43.65 7.62 -24.59
C PHE A 1004 -43.07 7.91 -23.19
N THR A 1005 -42.00 8.69 -23.06
CA THR A 1005 -41.34 9.00 -21.78
C THR A 1005 -42.24 9.80 -20.84
N THR A 1006 -42.94 10.84 -21.33
CA THR A 1006 -43.84 11.64 -20.49
C THR A 1006 -45.09 10.85 -20.08
N PRO A 1007 -45.82 10.16 -20.98
CA PRO A 1007 -46.93 9.29 -20.58
C PRO A 1007 -46.50 8.14 -19.68
N GLN A 1008 -45.29 7.59 -19.85
CA GLN A 1008 -44.77 6.52 -18.99
C GLN A 1008 -44.59 6.96 -17.55
N ALA A 1009 -44.06 8.17 -17.32
CA ALA A 1009 -43.96 8.77 -15.98
C ALA A 1009 -45.35 9.03 -15.37
N VAL A 1010 -46.28 9.56 -16.16
CA VAL A 1010 -47.68 9.77 -15.74
C VAL A 1010 -48.37 8.46 -15.38
N LEU A 1011 -48.22 7.42 -16.21
CA LEU A 1011 -48.75 6.08 -15.93
C LEU A 1011 -48.14 5.48 -14.66
N GLY A 1012 -46.87 5.76 -14.36
CA GLY A 1012 -46.21 5.33 -13.12
C GLY A 1012 -46.86 5.95 -11.88
N VAL A 1013 -47.13 7.25 -11.92
CA VAL A 1013 -47.83 7.98 -10.85
C VAL A 1013 -49.28 7.48 -10.71
N LEU A 1014 -50.01 7.35 -11.82
CA LEU A 1014 -51.40 6.88 -11.82
C LEU A 1014 -51.52 5.41 -11.40
N SER A 1015 -50.50 4.58 -11.61
CA SER A 1015 -50.48 3.17 -11.22
C SER A 1015 -50.50 2.95 -9.69
N CYS A 1016 -50.22 4.00 -8.91
CA CYS A 1016 -50.23 3.99 -7.45
C CYS A 1016 -51.60 4.35 -6.84
N GLN A 1017 -52.59 4.79 -7.64
CA GLN A 1017 -53.87 5.34 -7.17
C GLN A 1017 -54.97 4.28 -6.89
N LYS A 1018 -54.62 3.08 -6.40
CA LYS A 1018 -55.67 2.13 -5.98
C LYS A 1018 -56.46 2.77 -4.82
N GLU A 1019 -57.73 3.11 -5.07
CA GLU A 1019 -58.77 3.47 -4.09
C GLU A 1019 -59.19 4.96 -4.00
N LEU A 1020 -59.33 5.66 -5.14
CA LEU A 1020 -60.24 6.81 -5.22
C LEU A 1020 -61.62 6.38 -5.75
N PRO A 1021 -62.72 6.67 -5.05
CA PRO A 1021 -64.04 6.10 -5.35
C PRO A 1021 -64.65 6.52 -6.70
N ASP A 1022 -64.10 7.53 -7.39
CA ASP A 1022 -64.66 8.09 -8.63
C ASP A 1022 -63.72 7.98 -9.85
N PHE A 1023 -62.67 7.16 -9.81
CA PHE A 1023 -61.73 7.05 -10.93
C PHE A 1023 -62.20 6.06 -12.01
N VAL A 1024 -62.20 6.50 -13.27
CA VAL A 1024 -62.91 5.86 -14.40
C VAL A 1024 -62.20 4.60 -14.96
N PHE A 1025 -60.94 4.34 -14.57
CA PHE A 1025 -60.12 3.27 -15.14
C PHE A 1025 -59.69 2.24 -14.09
N ASP A 1026 -59.73 0.96 -14.47
CA ASP A 1026 -59.26 -0.16 -13.65
C ASP A 1026 -57.75 -0.01 -13.32
N PRO A 1027 -57.35 0.10 -12.04
CA PRO A 1027 -55.95 0.32 -11.64
C PRO A 1027 -54.99 -0.79 -12.09
N GLU A 1028 -55.48 -2.03 -12.22
CA GLU A 1028 -54.66 -3.16 -12.67
C GLU A 1028 -54.35 -3.05 -14.17
N SER A 1029 -55.29 -2.52 -14.95
CA SER A 1029 -55.10 -2.19 -16.36
C SER A 1029 -54.07 -1.07 -16.55
N ILE A 1030 -54.03 -0.06 -15.67
CA ILE A 1030 -53.01 1.01 -15.70
C ILE A 1030 -51.62 0.46 -15.36
N LYS A 1031 -51.49 -0.42 -14.35
CA LYS A 1031 -50.22 -1.09 -14.01
C LYS A 1031 -49.68 -1.93 -15.16
N ARG A 1032 -50.55 -2.68 -15.83
CA ARG A 1032 -50.18 -3.45 -17.03
C ARG A 1032 -49.76 -2.54 -18.17
N LEU A 1033 -50.48 -1.44 -18.39
CA LEU A 1033 -50.14 -0.46 -19.42
C LEU A 1033 -48.79 0.21 -19.15
N HIS A 1034 -48.52 0.65 -17.92
CA HIS A 1034 -47.22 1.19 -17.51
C HIS A 1034 -46.08 0.19 -17.76
N ARG A 1035 -46.29 -1.10 -17.46
CA ARG A 1035 -45.27 -2.13 -17.71
C ARG A 1035 -44.98 -2.32 -19.19
N VAL A 1036 -46.02 -2.41 -20.01
CA VAL A 1036 -45.89 -2.63 -21.47
C VAL A 1036 -45.24 -1.43 -22.14
N VAL A 1037 -45.68 -0.22 -21.82
CA VAL A 1037 -45.11 1.02 -22.37
C VAL A 1037 -43.65 1.18 -21.92
N GLY A 1038 -43.31 0.79 -20.69
CA GLY A 1038 -41.94 0.79 -20.19
C GLY A 1038 -40.99 -0.10 -20.99
N TYR A 1039 -41.40 -1.34 -21.31
CA TYR A 1039 -40.56 -2.23 -22.12
C TYR A 1039 -40.36 -1.75 -23.55
N LEU A 1040 -41.41 -1.19 -24.17
CA LEU A 1040 -41.31 -0.59 -25.49
C LEU A 1040 -40.35 0.61 -25.47
N LEU A 1041 -40.47 1.48 -24.46
CA LEU A 1041 -39.60 2.63 -24.30
C LEU A 1041 -38.13 2.21 -24.15
N THR A 1042 -37.83 1.21 -23.32
CA THR A 1042 -36.46 0.67 -23.20
C THR A 1042 -35.92 0.16 -24.53
N GLY A 1043 -36.73 -0.58 -25.29
CA GLY A 1043 -36.32 -1.05 -26.63
C GLY A 1043 -35.99 0.09 -27.60
N PHE A 1044 -36.80 1.15 -27.59
CA PHE A 1044 -36.54 2.34 -28.40
C PHE A 1044 -35.30 3.12 -27.95
N CYS A 1045 -35.08 3.26 -26.64
CA CYS A 1045 -33.87 3.88 -26.09
C CYS A 1045 -32.59 3.16 -26.55
N LEU A 1046 -32.57 1.83 -26.48
CA LEU A 1046 -31.44 1.01 -26.93
C LEU A 1046 -31.18 1.13 -28.43
N TRP A 1047 -32.24 1.08 -29.24
CA TRP A 1047 -32.14 1.30 -30.68
C TRP A 1047 -31.55 2.67 -30.98
N GLN A 1048 -32.03 3.71 -30.29
CA GLN A 1048 -31.62 5.08 -30.58
C GLN A 1048 -30.16 5.34 -30.23
N THR A 1049 -29.67 4.80 -29.12
CA THR A 1049 -28.24 4.82 -28.78
C THR A 1049 -27.41 4.16 -29.87
N TYR A 1050 -27.84 3.02 -30.42
CA TYR A 1050 -27.16 2.36 -31.52
C TYR A 1050 -27.10 3.22 -32.79
N THR A 1051 -28.23 3.77 -33.24
CA THR A 1051 -28.26 4.61 -34.45
C THR A 1051 -27.50 5.93 -34.29
N GLY A 1052 -27.42 6.48 -33.07
CA GLY A 1052 -26.60 7.65 -32.78
C GLY A 1052 -25.10 7.33 -32.90
N MET A 1053 -24.66 6.20 -32.35
CA MET A 1053 -23.26 5.76 -32.49
C MET A 1053 -22.86 5.47 -33.94
N GLU A 1054 -23.76 4.90 -34.76
CA GLU A 1054 -23.51 4.72 -36.19
C GLU A 1054 -23.45 6.05 -36.95
N MET A 1055 -24.36 6.99 -36.68
CA MET A 1055 -24.43 8.27 -37.38
C MET A 1055 -23.16 9.12 -37.22
N TYR A 1056 -22.56 9.10 -36.04
CA TYR A 1056 -21.37 9.89 -35.71
C TYR A 1056 -20.06 9.09 -35.81
N ASN A 1057 -20.10 7.90 -36.42
CA ASN A 1057 -18.94 7.04 -36.66
C ASN A 1057 -18.08 6.81 -35.41
N VAL A 1058 -18.76 6.58 -34.27
CA VAL A 1058 -18.11 6.38 -32.97
C VAL A 1058 -17.20 5.15 -33.04
N SER A 1059 -16.00 5.27 -32.48
CA SER A 1059 -14.98 4.21 -32.52
C SER A 1059 -15.54 2.84 -32.16
N HIS A 1060 -15.14 1.81 -32.92
CA HIS A 1060 -15.56 0.42 -32.76
C HIS A 1060 -15.45 -0.11 -31.31
N LYS A 1061 -14.53 0.43 -30.51
CA LYS A 1061 -14.34 0.12 -29.08
C LYS A 1061 -15.60 0.43 -28.24
N TYR A 1062 -16.24 1.57 -28.47
CA TYR A 1062 -17.43 1.98 -27.71
C TYR A 1062 -18.69 1.22 -28.14
N ILE A 1063 -18.78 0.88 -29.44
CA ILE A 1063 -19.83 0.00 -29.97
C ILE A 1063 -19.73 -1.41 -29.35
N GLN A 1064 -18.51 -1.94 -29.19
CA GLN A 1064 -18.28 -3.22 -28.51
C GLN A 1064 -18.64 -3.17 -27.02
N LEU A 1065 -18.34 -2.07 -26.33
CA LEU A 1065 -18.74 -1.86 -24.93
C LEU A 1065 -20.27 -1.87 -24.77
N PHE A 1066 -20.99 -1.21 -25.69
CA PHE A 1066 -22.45 -1.21 -25.72
C PHE A 1066 -23.02 -2.61 -25.96
N TYR A 1067 -22.43 -3.40 -26.88
CA TYR A 1067 -22.85 -4.79 -27.10
C TYR A 1067 -22.54 -5.71 -25.92
N ALA A 1068 -21.39 -5.56 -25.26
CA ALA A 1068 -21.06 -6.30 -24.05
C ALA A 1068 -22.06 -6.03 -22.92
N TRP A 1069 -22.45 -4.76 -22.76
CA TRP A 1069 -23.48 -4.36 -21.81
C TRP A 1069 -24.88 -4.91 -22.16
N LEU A 1070 -25.26 -4.97 -23.45
CA LEU A 1070 -26.50 -5.64 -23.89
C LEU A 1070 -26.48 -7.15 -23.59
N VAL A 1071 -25.34 -7.83 -23.78
CA VAL A 1071 -25.20 -9.26 -23.46
C VAL A 1071 -25.31 -9.49 -21.95
N ALA A 1072 -24.64 -8.66 -21.14
CA ALA A 1072 -24.74 -8.71 -19.68
C ALA A 1072 -26.19 -8.52 -19.20
N LEU A 1073 -26.93 -7.61 -19.84
CA LEU A 1073 -28.35 -7.40 -19.58
C LEU A 1073 -29.21 -8.61 -19.93
N CYS A 1074 -29.00 -9.22 -21.10
CA CYS A 1074 -29.71 -10.44 -21.49
C CYS A 1074 -29.44 -11.60 -20.51
N VAL A 1075 -28.19 -11.78 -20.10
CA VAL A 1075 -27.78 -12.77 -19.10
C VAL A 1075 -28.47 -12.49 -17.76
N ALA A 1076 -28.38 -11.26 -17.25
CA ALA A 1076 -29.03 -10.87 -16.00
C ALA A 1076 -30.55 -11.10 -16.02
N THR A 1077 -31.22 -10.89 -17.16
CA THR A 1077 -32.68 -11.08 -17.29
C THR A 1077 -33.07 -12.57 -17.42
N ILE A 1078 -32.20 -13.41 -17.99
CA ILE A 1078 -32.43 -14.85 -18.17
C ILE A 1078 -32.22 -15.62 -16.86
N PHE A 1079 -31.20 -15.26 -16.07
CA PHE A 1079 -30.84 -15.99 -14.84
C PHE A 1079 -31.61 -15.55 -13.58
N SER A 1080 -32.34 -14.44 -13.63
CA SER A 1080 -32.99 -13.82 -12.46
C SER A 1080 -34.43 -14.27 -12.19
N ASN A 1081 -34.94 -15.25 -12.93
CA ASN A 1081 -36.38 -15.48 -12.97
C ASN A 1081 -36.83 -16.91 -12.64
N ASP A 1082 -35.95 -17.89 -12.36
CA ASP A 1082 -36.35 -19.30 -12.09
C ASP A 1082 -37.41 -19.87 -13.08
N ILE A 1083 -37.55 -19.28 -14.28
CA ILE A 1083 -38.70 -19.45 -15.19
C ILE A 1083 -38.65 -20.79 -15.93
N ILE A 1084 -37.52 -21.49 -15.95
CA ILE A 1084 -37.39 -22.76 -16.66
C ILE A 1084 -36.51 -23.72 -15.86
N THR A 1085 -37.10 -24.79 -15.34
CA THR A 1085 -36.30 -25.86 -14.73
C THR A 1085 -35.54 -26.63 -15.82
N VAL A 1086 -34.41 -27.25 -15.46
CA VAL A 1086 -33.64 -28.11 -16.39
C VAL A 1086 -34.52 -29.24 -16.97
N ALA A 1087 -35.57 -29.66 -16.26
CA ALA A 1087 -36.55 -30.64 -16.73
C ALA A 1087 -37.48 -30.08 -17.83
N ASP A 1088 -37.80 -28.79 -17.80
CA ASP A 1088 -38.61 -28.10 -18.82
C ASP A 1088 -37.79 -27.84 -20.08
N ILE A 1089 -36.50 -27.48 -19.93
CA ILE A 1089 -35.54 -27.40 -21.05
C ILE A 1089 -35.37 -28.78 -21.71
N SER A 1090 -35.31 -29.86 -20.92
CA SER A 1090 -35.24 -31.24 -21.42
C SER A 1090 -36.50 -31.66 -22.19
N LYS A 1091 -37.69 -31.23 -21.76
CA LYS A 1091 -38.95 -31.46 -22.50
C LYS A 1091 -39.02 -30.67 -23.80
N ILE A 1092 -38.57 -29.41 -23.79
CA ILE A 1092 -38.52 -28.54 -24.98
C ILE A 1092 -37.53 -29.09 -26.01
N LEU A 1093 -36.36 -29.57 -25.57
CA LEU A 1093 -35.35 -30.17 -26.45
C LEU A 1093 -35.76 -31.56 -26.98
N LYS A 1094 -36.53 -32.34 -26.20
CA LYS A 1094 -37.13 -33.60 -26.69
C LYS A 1094 -38.28 -33.35 -27.66
N ALA A 1095 -39.05 -32.28 -27.48
CA ALA A 1095 -40.10 -31.89 -28.41
C ALA A 1095 -39.55 -31.29 -29.71
N SER A 1096 -38.37 -30.62 -29.68
CA SER A 1096 -37.73 -30.04 -30.87
C SER A 1096 -36.98 -31.05 -31.75
N THR A 1097 -36.73 -32.27 -31.25
CA THR A 1097 -36.02 -33.34 -31.96
C THR A 1097 -36.92 -34.43 -32.54
N ALA A 1098 -38.23 -34.39 -32.27
CA ALA A 1098 -39.21 -35.29 -32.88
C ALA A 1098 -39.76 -34.69 -34.19
N SER A 1099 -39.44 -35.31 -35.32
CA SER A 1099 -39.98 -34.90 -36.62
C SER A 1099 -41.49 -35.15 -36.70
N ALA A 1100 -42.20 -34.13 -37.20
CA ALA A 1100 -43.59 -34.11 -37.64
C ALA A 1100 -44.68 -33.99 -36.55
N GLY A 1101 -45.14 -32.76 -36.36
CA GLY A 1101 -46.57 -32.43 -36.21
C GLY A 1101 -47.19 -32.65 -34.84
N GLY A 1102 -47.31 -31.58 -34.06
CA GLY A 1102 -48.48 -31.38 -33.19
C GLY A 1102 -48.27 -31.04 -31.71
N ASP A 1103 -47.06 -31.08 -31.14
CA ASP A 1103 -46.95 -31.14 -29.66
C ASP A 1103 -46.32 -29.92 -28.95
N LEU A 1104 -45.73 -28.97 -29.68
CA LEU A 1104 -45.09 -27.79 -29.06
C LEU A 1104 -46.12 -26.83 -28.43
N GLN A 1105 -47.29 -26.70 -29.07
CA GLN A 1105 -48.35 -25.78 -28.62
C GLN A 1105 -49.11 -26.32 -27.39
N SER A 1106 -49.22 -27.65 -27.24
CA SER A 1106 -49.84 -28.28 -26.06
C SER A 1106 -48.93 -28.21 -24.83
N ALA A 1107 -47.63 -28.47 -25.01
CA ALA A 1107 -46.62 -28.36 -23.94
C ALA A 1107 -46.48 -26.92 -23.42
N MET A 1108 -46.50 -25.91 -24.31
CA MET A 1108 -46.50 -24.50 -23.92
C MET A 1108 -47.77 -24.09 -23.15
N MET A 1109 -48.94 -24.62 -23.54
CA MET A 1109 -50.21 -24.28 -22.89
C MET A 1109 -50.39 -24.99 -21.53
N ASP A 1110 -49.82 -26.17 -21.32
CA ASP A 1110 -49.81 -26.84 -20.01
C ASP A 1110 -48.83 -26.19 -19.03
N ILE A 1111 -47.69 -25.66 -19.52
CA ILE A 1111 -46.77 -24.84 -18.71
C ILE A 1111 -47.44 -23.52 -18.31
N LEU A 1112 -48.09 -22.84 -19.26
CA LEU A 1112 -48.87 -21.62 -18.99
C LEU A 1112 -50.04 -21.86 -18.02
N ARG A 1113 -50.67 -23.04 -18.05
CA ARG A 1113 -51.81 -23.38 -17.17
C ARG A 1113 -51.37 -23.73 -15.75
N ASN A 1114 -50.20 -24.34 -15.56
CA ASN A 1114 -49.64 -24.61 -14.23
C ASN A 1114 -49.06 -23.35 -13.57
N HIS A 1115 -48.61 -22.35 -14.35
CA HIS A 1115 -48.08 -21.09 -13.81
C HIS A 1115 -49.16 -20.11 -13.33
N LEU A 1116 -50.38 -20.19 -13.88
CA LEU A 1116 -51.52 -19.40 -13.39
C LEU A 1116 -51.97 -19.79 -11.97
N ASP A 1117 -51.60 -20.98 -11.47
CA ASP A 1117 -51.90 -21.42 -10.10
C ASP A 1117 -50.80 -21.04 -9.08
N GLU A 1118 -49.57 -20.76 -9.51
CA GLU A 1118 -48.46 -20.31 -8.63
C GLU A 1118 -48.38 -18.78 -8.49
N GLU A 1119 -48.83 -18.01 -9.49
CA GLU A 1119 -49.01 -16.54 -9.37
C GLU A 1119 -49.96 -16.18 -8.22
N ALA A 1120 -50.95 -17.04 -7.94
CA ALA A 1120 -51.86 -16.88 -6.80
C ALA A 1120 -51.18 -17.06 -5.42
N HIS A 1121 -49.99 -17.66 -5.37
CA HIS A 1121 -49.21 -17.86 -4.15
C HIS A 1121 -48.18 -16.76 -3.91
N ALA A 1122 -47.67 -16.11 -4.97
CA ALA A 1122 -46.76 -14.96 -4.88
C ALA A 1122 -47.50 -13.65 -4.55
N GLU A 1123 -48.74 -13.47 -5.00
CA GLU A 1123 -49.59 -12.31 -4.66
C GLU A 1123 -49.94 -12.18 -3.16
N LEU A 1124 -49.65 -13.19 -2.33
CA LEU A 1124 -49.99 -13.21 -0.89
C LEU A 1124 -48.88 -12.69 0.03
N MET A 1125 -47.65 -12.48 -0.47
CA MET A 1125 -46.50 -12.01 0.31
C MET A 1125 -46.04 -10.59 -0.07
N GLU A 1126 -46.65 -9.96 -1.09
CA GLU A 1126 -46.42 -8.55 -1.43
C GLU A 1126 -47.44 -7.64 -0.71
N GLY A 1127 -46.95 -6.57 -0.06
CA GLY A 1127 -47.76 -5.44 0.37
C GLY A 1127 -47.76 -5.19 1.87
N SER A 1128 -46.82 -4.39 2.36
CA SER A 1128 -47.06 -3.55 3.54
C SER A 1128 -46.40 -2.17 3.40
N GLU A 1129 -45.17 -2.08 2.88
CA GLU A 1129 -44.46 -0.79 2.82
C GLU A 1129 -44.69 -0.01 1.50
N ASP A 1130 -44.87 -0.68 0.35
CA ASP A 1130 -45.20 -0.01 -0.93
C ASP A 1130 -46.56 0.74 -0.90
N GLU A 1131 -47.47 0.30 -0.02
CA GLU A 1131 -48.81 0.89 0.16
C GLU A 1131 -48.77 2.09 1.12
N GLU A 1132 -47.85 2.11 2.09
CA GLU A 1132 -47.63 3.24 3.01
C GLU A 1132 -47.07 4.46 2.28
N ASP A 1133 -46.04 4.27 1.44
CA ASP A 1133 -45.43 5.34 0.62
C ASP A 1133 -46.45 5.96 -0.37
N CYS A 1134 -47.39 5.16 -0.91
CA CYS A 1134 -48.44 5.67 -1.81
C CYS A 1134 -49.54 6.45 -1.08
N THR A 1135 -49.83 6.10 0.18
CA THR A 1135 -50.88 6.74 0.98
C THR A 1135 -50.42 8.11 1.49
N GLU A 1136 -49.16 8.24 1.92
CA GLU A 1136 -48.56 9.54 2.27
C GLU A 1136 -48.56 10.54 1.10
N ASP A 1137 -48.30 10.06 -0.13
CA ASP A 1137 -48.30 10.91 -1.32
C ASP A 1137 -49.69 11.44 -1.67
N LEU A 1138 -50.75 10.65 -1.47
CA LEU A 1138 -52.14 11.07 -1.67
C LEU A 1138 -52.59 12.10 -0.61
N ILE A 1139 -52.10 11.97 0.63
CA ILE A 1139 -52.29 12.96 1.69
C ILE A 1139 -51.56 14.27 1.34
N ARG A 1140 -50.29 14.21 0.90
CA ARG A 1140 -49.51 15.38 0.47
C ARG A 1140 -50.08 16.09 -0.76
N ALA A 1141 -50.65 15.33 -1.70
CA ALA A 1141 -51.34 15.88 -2.87
C ALA A 1141 -52.74 16.45 -2.55
N GLY A 1142 -53.22 16.31 -1.30
CA GLY A 1142 -54.52 16.81 -0.85
C GLY A 1142 -55.71 16.03 -1.41
N VAL A 1143 -55.51 14.77 -1.80
CA VAL A 1143 -56.48 13.96 -2.53
C VAL A 1143 -57.36 13.12 -1.60
N ILE A 1144 -56.84 12.73 -0.42
CA ILE A 1144 -57.58 12.09 0.68
C ILE A 1144 -57.12 12.70 2.02
N THR A 1145 -57.97 12.63 3.04
CA THR A 1145 -57.64 13.07 4.40
C THR A 1145 -56.94 11.97 5.21
N GLU A 1146 -56.20 12.34 6.26
CA GLU A 1146 -55.56 11.37 7.19
C GLU A 1146 -56.59 10.41 7.82
N GLU A 1147 -57.81 10.88 8.08
CA GLU A 1147 -58.88 10.09 8.68
C GLU A 1147 -59.43 9.02 7.70
N GLU A 1148 -59.53 9.34 6.41
CA GLU A 1148 -59.91 8.38 5.35
C GLU A 1148 -58.82 7.32 5.12
N ALA A 1149 -57.55 7.68 5.32
CA ALA A 1149 -56.43 6.75 5.22
C ALA A 1149 -56.44 5.70 6.35
N GLU A 1150 -56.76 6.10 7.59
CA GLU A 1150 -56.87 5.17 8.72
C GLU A 1150 -58.03 4.17 8.55
N GLU A 1151 -59.17 4.61 8.02
CA GLU A 1151 -60.33 3.74 7.83
C GLU A 1151 -60.07 2.65 6.77
N MET A 1152 -59.34 2.98 5.70
CA MET A 1152 -58.89 2.02 4.68
C MET A 1152 -57.90 0.99 5.23
N ALA A 1153 -56.98 1.41 6.11
CA ALA A 1153 -56.01 0.52 6.74
C ALA A 1153 -56.67 -0.53 7.65
N ILE A 1154 -57.67 -0.12 8.44
CA ILE A 1154 -58.42 -1.02 9.35
C ILE A 1154 -59.20 -2.09 8.57
N LYS A 1155 -59.85 -1.70 7.47
CA LYS A 1155 -60.66 -2.61 6.65
C LYS A 1155 -59.79 -3.69 5.99
N LYS A 1156 -58.61 -3.34 5.46
CA LYS A 1156 -57.66 -4.27 4.84
C LYS A 1156 -57.02 -5.24 5.83
N LYS A 1157 -56.74 -4.80 7.07
CA LYS A 1157 -56.22 -5.68 8.13
C LYS A 1157 -57.19 -6.83 8.44
N SER A 1158 -58.49 -6.55 8.43
CA SER A 1158 -59.54 -7.57 8.62
C SER A 1158 -59.62 -8.58 7.45
N GLU A 1159 -59.41 -8.13 6.21
CA GLU A 1159 -59.47 -9.00 5.02
C GLU A 1159 -58.26 -9.93 4.91
N LYS A 1160 -57.06 -9.45 5.27
CA LYS A 1160 -55.84 -10.29 5.36
C LYS A 1160 -55.98 -11.36 6.45
N GLN A 1161 -56.52 -11.02 7.62
CA GLN A 1161 -56.82 -11.99 8.69
C GLN A 1161 -57.84 -13.05 8.25
N ALA A 1162 -58.88 -12.67 7.51
CA ALA A 1162 -59.88 -13.60 6.98
C ALA A 1162 -59.31 -14.57 5.92
N LYS A 1163 -58.41 -14.11 5.03
CA LYS A 1163 -57.72 -14.95 4.05
C LYS A 1163 -56.77 -15.96 4.73
N LEU A 1164 -56.02 -15.52 5.74
CA LEU A 1164 -55.11 -16.39 6.51
C LEU A 1164 -55.86 -17.49 7.27
N MET A 1165 -57.00 -17.15 7.90
CA MET A 1165 -57.85 -18.12 8.60
C MET A 1165 -58.44 -19.19 7.65
N LYS A 1166 -58.76 -18.82 6.41
CA LYS A 1166 -59.27 -19.76 5.39
C LYS A 1166 -58.20 -20.74 4.91
N LEU A 1167 -56.94 -20.28 4.81
CA LEU A 1167 -55.78 -21.10 4.45
C LEU A 1167 -55.39 -22.07 5.57
N LEU A 1168 -55.35 -21.61 6.83
CA LEU A 1168 -55.07 -22.44 8.00
C LEU A 1168 -56.14 -23.52 8.23
N SER A 1169 -57.42 -23.18 7.99
CA SER A 1169 -58.54 -24.12 8.01
C SER A 1169 -58.43 -25.20 6.93
N ASN A 1170 -58.04 -24.82 5.71
CA ASN A 1170 -57.83 -25.76 4.60
C ASN A 1170 -56.60 -26.68 4.81
N ALA A 1171 -55.54 -26.17 5.44
CA ALA A 1171 -54.36 -26.94 5.79
C ALA A 1171 -54.65 -27.94 6.93
N SER A 1172 -55.43 -27.54 7.94
CA SER A 1172 -55.89 -28.39 9.05
C SER A 1172 -56.77 -29.55 8.57
N ARG A 1173 -57.64 -29.33 7.57
CA ARG A 1173 -58.46 -30.39 6.94
C ARG A 1173 -57.64 -31.43 6.16
N LYS A 1174 -56.42 -31.09 5.71
CA LYS A 1174 -55.52 -32.01 4.99
C LYS A 1174 -54.61 -32.84 5.90
N GLY A 1175 -54.79 -32.75 7.21
CA GLY A 1175 -54.26 -33.72 8.17
C GLY A 1175 -52.75 -33.68 8.45
N ASN A 1176 -52.02 -32.65 7.99
CA ASN A 1176 -50.57 -32.57 8.15
C ASN A 1176 -50.14 -31.20 8.69
N MET A 1177 -50.02 -31.07 10.01
CA MET A 1177 -49.09 -30.11 10.62
C MET A 1177 -48.91 -30.37 12.13
N GLY A 1178 -47.66 -30.33 12.58
CA GLY A 1178 -47.29 -30.05 13.98
C GLY A 1178 -46.50 -28.75 14.02
N VAL A 1179 -46.78 -27.89 15.00
CA VAL A 1179 -46.10 -26.59 15.21
C VAL A 1179 -45.08 -26.76 16.34
N VAL A 1180 -43.85 -26.28 16.18
CA VAL A 1180 -42.82 -26.32 17.23
C VAL A 1180 -42.31 -24.89 17.48
N SER A 1181 -42.37 -24.46 18.74
CA SER A 1181 -41.89 -23.17 19.23
C SER A 1181 -40.37 -23.20 19.45
N GLU A 1182 -39.68 -22.09 19.17
CA GLU A 1182 -38.21 -21.99 19.09
C GLU A 1182 -37.47 -21.99 20.45
N ARG A 1183 -38.17 -22.16 21.58
CA ARG A 1183 -37.56 -22.03 22.92
C ARG A 1183 -36.72 -23.22 23.42
N ASP A 1184 -36.70 -24.37 22.74
CA ASP A 1184 -35.93 -25.55 23.17
C ASP A 1184 -34.96 -26.05 22.08
N ARG A 1185 -33.76 -25.45 22.01
CA ARG A 1185 -32.74 -25.77 20.98
C ARG A 1185 -31.94 -27.07 21.21
N THR A 1186 -32.19 -27.83 22.26
CA THR A 1186 -31.41 -29.06 22.56
C THR A 1186 -32.10 -30.39 22.20
N TYR A 1187 -33.41 -30.40 21.88
CA TYR A 1187 -34.15 -31.66 21.62
C TYR A 1187 -34.75 -31.80 20.20
N THR A 1188 -34.60 -30.81 19.32
CA THR A 1188 -35.39 -30.71 18.08
C THR A 1188 -34.84 -31.46 16.87
N ARG A 1189 -33.55 -31.82 16.81
CA ARG A 1189 -33.02 -32.60 15.66
C ARG A 1189 -33.60 -34.02 15.60
N THR A 1190 -33.80 -34.67 16.74
CA THR A 1190 -34.30 -36.06 16.78
C THR A 1190 -35.81 -36.14 16.55
N GLY A 1191 -36.57 -35.14 17.01
CA GLY A 1191 -38.03 -35.07 16.83
C GLY A 1191 -38.44 -34.74 15.39
N VAL A 1192 -37.79 -33.74 14.78
CA VAL A 1192 -38.06 -33.35 13.38
C VAL A 1192 -37.66 -34.45 12.41
N ALA A 1193 -36.54 -35.16 12.67
CA ALA A 1193 -36.14 -36.32 11.87
C ALA A 1193 -37.12 -37.50 12.00
N LYS A 1194 -37.69 -37.77 13.19
CA LYS A 1194 -38.70 -38.81 13.39
C LYS A 1194 -40.01 -38.51 12.67
N LEU A 1195 -40.47 -37.25 12.67
CA LEU A 1195 -41.71 -36.83 12.01
C LEU A 1195 -41.55 -36.79 10.48
N ALA A 1196 -40.40 -36.34 9.98
CA ALA A 1196 -40.06 -36.40 8.56
C ALA A 1196 -39.95 -37.85 8.05
N ALA A 1197 -39.40 -38.77 8.86
CA ALA A 1197 -39.35 -40.21 8.54
C ALA A 1197 -40.74 -40.88 8.49
N GLN A 1198 -41.76 -40.28 9.13
CA GLN A 1198 -43.15 -40.72 9.03
C GLN A 1198 -43.93 -40.03 7.88
N GLY A 1199 -43.25 -39.24 7.05
CA GLY A 1199 -43.84 -38.59 5.88
C GLY A 1199 -44.58 -37.28 6.18
N VAL A 1200 -44.43 -36.73 7.38
CA VAL A 1200 -45.05 -35.45 7.76
C VAL A 1200 -44.16 -34.30 7.29
N LYS A 1201 -44.68 -33.43 6.41
CA LYS A 1201 -44.00 -32.19 5.99
C LYS A 1201 -44.03 -31.18 7.13
N VAL A 1202 -42.85 -30.71 7.55
CA VAL A 1202 -42.67 -29.68 8.58
C VAL A 1202 -42.23 -28.39 7.91
N THR A 1203 -42.95 -27.29 8.17
CA THR A 1203 -42.62 -25.93 7.71
C THR A 1203 -42.25 -25.11 8.93
N ILE A 1204 -41.07 -24.49 8.95
CA ILE A 1204 -40.62 -23.56 9.99
C ILE A 1204 -40.85 -22.15 9.45
N ILE A 1205 -41.50 -21.29 10.25
CA ILE A 1205 -41.78 -19.89 9.90
C ILE A 1205 -40.94 -19.04 10.85
N GLU A 1206 -40.01 -18.25 10.31
CA GLU A 1206 -39.25 -17.25 11.06
C GLU A 1206 -39.85 -15.86 10.87
N ASN A 1207 -39.83 -15.08 11.95
CA ASN A 1207 -40.18 -13.66 12.13
C ASN A 1207 -41.57 -13.33 12.69
N ASN A 1208 -41.51 -12.56 13.78
CA ASN A 1208 -42.55 -12.02 14.67
C ASN A 1208 -43.03 -12.96 15.79
N VAL A 1209 -42.51 -12.72 16.99
CA VAL A 1209 -43.01 -13.26 18.25
C VAL A 1209 -44.35 -12.57 18.55
N TYR A 1210 -45.46 -13.29 18.39
CA TYR A 1210 -46.76 -12.89 18.94
C TYR A 1210 -47.13 -13.84 20.07
N ASP A 1211 -47.68 -13.29 21.15
CA ASP A 1211 -48.27 -14.09 22.22
C ASP A 1211 -49.58 -14.72 21.69
N LEU A 1212 -49.62 -16.06 21.68
CA LEU A 1212 -50.76 -16.81 21.12
C LEU A 1212 -52.01 -16.68 22.00
N GLU A 1213 -51.88 -16.36 23.29
CA GLU A 1213 -53.05 -16.05 24.13
C GLU A 1213 -53.66 -14.70 23.74
N GLU A 1214 -52.83 -13.72 23.41
CA GLU A 1214 -53.28 -12.38 23.00
C GLU A 1214 -53.95 -12.38 21.61
N LEU A 1215 -53.55 -13.31 20.73
CA LEU A 1215 -54.10 -13.42 19.36
C LEU A 1215 -55.39 -14.25 19.26
N PHE A 1216 -55.62 -15.20 20.18
CA PHE A 1216 -56.69 -16.20 20.06
C PHE A 1216 -57.67 -16.23 21.24
N GLY A 1217 -57.40 -15.54 22.34
CA GLY A 1217 -58.22 -15.57 23.57
C GLY A 1217 -59.68 -15.13 23.38
N ASP A 1218 -59.91 -14.15 22.50
CA ASP A 1218 -61.26 -13.58 22.30
C ASP A 1218 -62.00 -14.13 21.06
N HIS A 1219 -61.39 -15.05 20.29
CA HIS A 1219 -62.02 -15.57 19.07
C HIS A 1219 -62.87 -16.82 19.34
N PRO A 1220 -64.11 -16.91 18.85
CA PRO A 1220 -64.91 -18.12 18.96
C PRO A 1220 -64.20 -19.31 18.30
N GLY A 1221 -63.78 -20.29 19.10
CA GLY A 1221 -62.99 -21.46 18.67
C GLY A 1221 -61.51 -21.42 19.04
N GLY A 1222 -61.00 -20.32 19.63
CA GLY A 1222 -59.63 -20.18 20.11
C GLY A 1222 -59.24 -21.24 21.15
N ASP A 1223 -60.15 -21.55 22.07
CA ASP A 1223 -59.95 -22.60 23.08
C ASP A 1223 -59.67 -23.99 22.47
N ALA A 1224 -60.30 -24.33 21.34
CA ALA A 1224 -60.09 -25.62 20.69
C ALA A 1224 -58.71 -25.73 20.03
N VAL A 1225 -58.14 -24.59 19.61
CA VAL A 1225 -56.80 -24.49 19.05
C VAL A 1225 -55.75 -24.54 20.17
N LEU A 1226 -55.93 -23.75 21.22
CA LEU A 1226 -55.06 -23.73 22.41
C LEU A 1226 -55.04 -25.11 23.11
N THR A 1227 -56.18 -25.80 23.18
CA THR A 1227 -56.26 -27.15 23.76
C THR A 1227 -55.48 -28.20 22.93
N LYS A 1228 -55.50 -28.11 21.60
CA LYS A 1228 -54.74 -29.03 20.72
C LYS A 1228 -53.23 -28.77 20.78
N VAL A 1229 -52.82 -27.51 20.92
CA VAL A 1229 -51.41 -27.14 21.09
C VAL A 1229 -50.89 -27.68 22.43
N ASN A 1230 -51.65 -27.52 23.52
CA ASN A 1230 -51.27 -28.04 24.84
C ASN A 1230 -51.25 -29.58 24.92
N GLN A 1231 -52.11 -30.28 24.16
CA GLN A 1231 -52.04 -31.75 24.06
C GLN A 1231 -50.79 -32.26 23.32
N SER A 1232 -50.23 -31.48 22.38
CA SER A 1232 -49.00 -31.86 21.68
C SER A 1232 -47.74 -31.75 22.55
N HIS A 1233 -47.75 -30.87 23.57
CA HIS A 1233 -46.67 -30.72 24.54
C HIS A 1233 -46.62 -31.85 25.59
N ALA A 1234 -47.73 -32.55 25.85
CA ALA A 1234 -47.80 -33.63 26.83
C ALA A 1234 -47.22 -34.98 26.33
N MET A 1235 -46.86 -35.11 25.06
CA MET A 1235 -46.34 -36.38 24.48
C MET A 1235 -44.81 -36.55 24.59
N THR A 1236 -44.07 -35.57 25.11
CA THR A 1236 -42.60 -35.60 25.17
C THR A 1236 -42.02 -35.85 26.57
N THR A 1237 -42.84 -36.21 27.56
CA THR A 1237 -42.37 -36.51 28.93
C THR A 1237 -42.75 -37.93 29.39
N ALA A 1238 -41.88 -38.89 29.05
CA ALA A 1238 -41.67 -40.12 29.81
C ALA A 1238 -40.18 -40.48 29.71
N PRO A 1239 -39.55 -40.96 30.81
CA PRO A 1239 -38.12 -40.80 31.10
C PRO A 1239 -37.18 -41.53 30.14
#